data_AF-A0A9W4NZX5-F1
#
_entry.id   AF-A0A9W4NZX5-F1
#
_cell.length_a   1.000
_cell.length_b   1.000
_cell.length_c   1.000
_cell.angle_alpha   90.00
_cell.angle_beta   90.00
_cell.angle_gamma   90.00
#
_symmetry.space_group_name_H-M   'P 1'
#
loop_
_entity.id
_entity.type
_entity.pdbx_description
1 polymer ?
#
loop_
_entity_poly.entity_id
_entity_poly.type
_entity_poly.pdbx_seq_one_letter_code
_entity_poly.pdbx_strand_id
1 'polypeptide(L)'
;MATALPYRPSNDSLSASNRQTTGLPRLSPAPSFIGRSPSSSHGSYRRISTENPGSSFKPRRCKAQYPLDSPERHVEYILVASFHIDRGPIMEHQYPAAISGDESMLAELMLPDQTHVRSQDWTMFFLHKDTSGDDDTDSVGGKKKKRKSKYRGNQEGADIQDENSDEASDDPDSSDDEGGEGPPLMYVLNLVNTKQDNTVRRGAVVKAMAICTRHSFLHIYKPLLLLALEDYFKSPYPETLASLYDAVNAMDLSLMPKMSILERHILQSSNTKDMFLEKFEQMIRQREEEESQDGECPPSPKKMSRYVLPRDTHEYESKVVYNDIPIPVKIPTVIWPETVGDFSLIKLVQTFAVPHATSPQAFPAHPHLTTSGPFTHPIIVLVNAILTQKRVVFLGHNRPSGEVAEAVLAACALASGGILRGFTRHAFPYTDLTKIDDLLKVPGFIAGVTNPTFANHPEWWDILCDLPTGRIKISTHVEPAPVTEGLLFFQQQNALLPNNTSNTTHDPTGDTLFMEDILRSISQRHGENAVRAKWRGYITKFVRVAAAFEEAVYGASNLYIIGPGEELSPDSPTGHQSDASDPSSLRGHGYVWTDEMAKQRELSASVSRIEGWRNTRSYYSYIQDIAAMYFPARPIQRPDITHHHDRLRALKLSHSESASIYLALAHAVKDYAGICQLLCVAPENQAGLFYISMGLFHPDQVVREATVDLLDRIASHPAGRHFWTQVGRFAKLGYIRVKRERDAATQSPISGAASPTIPTSPGASFGGEPQSLVGVAMGGSMSRRS
;
A
#
# COMPACT_ATOMS: atom_id res chain seq x y z
N MET A 1 29.08 57.40 10.50
CA MET A 1 28.47 58.71 10.16
C MET A 1 27.10 58.39 9.56
N ALA A 2 26.07 58.20 10.38
CA ALA A 2 25.18 59.25 10.88
C ALA A 2 24.42 59.98 9.75
N THR A 3 23.15 59.62 9.55
CA THR A 3 21.95 60.49 9.68
C THR A 3 21.61 61.29 8.41
N ALA A 4 20.38 61.55 7.95
CA ALA A 4 19.04 61.50 8.54
C ALA A 4 17.94 61.44 7.45
N LEU A 5 16.73 61.08 7.88
CA LEU A 5 15.38 61.22 7.26
C LEU A 5 15.03 62.71 6.95
N PRO A 6 13.78 63.11 6.53
CA PRO A 6 12.53 62.40 6.17
C PRO A 6 11.84 62.94 4.88
N TYR A 7 10.67 62.42 4.46
CA TYR A 7 9.41 63.19 4.21
C TYR A 7 8.32 62.32 3.53
N ARG A 8 7.07 62.53 3.96
CA ARG A 8 5.76 62.04 3.46
C ARG A 8 4.88 63.31 3.33
N PRO A 9 3.67 63.37 2.71
CA PRO A 9 2.95 62.51 1.76
C PRO A 9 2.36 63.34 0.57
N SER A 10 1.62 62.76 -0.39
CA SER A 10 0.33 63.31 -0.92
C SER A 10 -0.27 62.50 -2.08
N ASN A 11 -1.60 62.32 -2.00
CA ASN A 11 -2.52 61.92 -3.07
C ASN A 11 -2.62 63.04 -4.14
N ASP A 12 -2.79 62.68 -5.42
CA ASP A 12 -4.04 62.85 -6.17
C ASP A 12 -3.82 62.82 -7.71
N SER A 13 -4.36 61.75 -8.33
CA SER A 13 -5.43 61.78 -9.33
C SER A 13 -5.31 62.58 -10.66
N LEU A 14 -5.64 61.85 -11.74
CA LEU A 14 -6.14 62.24 -13.09
C LEU A 14 -5.08 62.36 -14.22
N SER A 15 -4.93 61.35 -15.10
CA SER A 15 -5.70 61.03 -16.34
C SER A 15 -4.94 61.54 -17.59
N ALA A 16 -4.81 60.91 -18.76
CA ALA A 16 -5.20 59.62 -19.34
C ALA A 16 -4.32 59.39 -20.59
N SER A 17 -4.28 58.14 -21.10
CA SER A 17 -4.07 57.70 -22.52
C SER A 17 -2.96 56.67 -22.83
N ASN A 18 -3.30 55.40 -22.57
CA ASN A 18 -3.42 54.25 -23.50
C ASN A 18 -2.23 53.50 -24.18
N ARG A 19 -2.38 52.15 -24.14
CA ARG A 19 -1.79 51.01 -24.94
C ARG A 19 -0.44 50.43 -24.43
N GLN A 20 -0.21 49.13 -24.15
CA GLN A 20 -0.77 47.77 -24.47
C GLN A 20 -0.45 46.82 -23.28
N THR A 21 -1.38 46.09 -22.65
CA THR A 21 -1.91 44.72 -22.91
C THR A 21 -0.91 43.58 -23.09
N THR A 22 -0.72 42.74 -22.05
CA THR A 22 -0.75 41.26 -22.10
C THR A 22 -1.11 40.72 -20.70
N GLY A 23 -2.37 40.30 -20.54
CA GLY A 23 -2.87 39.59 -19.37
C GLY A 23 -3.17 38.15 -19.75
N LEU A 24 -2.73 37.19 -18.94
CA LEU A 24 -3.07 35.78 -19.06
C LEU A 24 -4.30 35.44 -18.21
N PRO A 25 -5.09 34.42 -18.59
CA PRO A 25 -6.50 34.30 -18.21
C PRO A 25 -6.71 33.49 -16.93
N ARG A 26 -7.65 33.99 -16.12
CA ARG A 26 -8.23 33.35 -14.94
C ARG A 26 -9.30 32.36 -15.42
N LEU A 27 -9.16 31.07 -15.12
CA LEU A 27 -10.18 30.06 -15.43
C LEU A 27 -11.08 29.81 -14.21
N SER A 28 -12.39 29.83 -14.45
CA SER A 28 -13.47 29.60 -13.48
C SER A 28 -13.95 28.13 -13.51
N PRO A 29 -14.59 27.64 -12.44
CA PRO A 29 -14.98 26.23 -12.31
C PRO A 29 -16.43 26.01 -12.80
N ALA A 30 -16.61 25.14 -13.79
CA ALA A 30 -17.84 24.37 -14.05
C ALA A 30 -17.64 23.45 -15.28
N PRO A 31 -17.97 22.15 -15.22
CA PRO A 31 -18.28 21.39 -16.42
C PRO A 31 -19.77 21.53 -16.77
N SER A 32 -20.06 22.32 -17.80
CA SER A 32 -21.36 22.38 -18.46
C SER A 32 -21.49 21.24 -19.47
N PHE A 33 -22.23 20.19 -19.09
CA PHE A 33 -22.75 19.20 -20.04
C PHE A 33 -23.93 19.79 -20.81
N ILE A 34 -23.70 20.13 -22.08
CA ILE A 34 -24.78 20.49 -23.02
C ILE A 34 -25.32 19.20 -23.64
N GLY A 35 -26.57 18.90 -23.29
CA GLY A 35 -27.33 17.78 -23.85
C GLY A 35 -27.69 17.99 -25.33
N ARG A 36 -27.81 16.85 -26.02
CA ARG A 36 -28.65 16.71 -27.22
C ARG A 36 -29.77 15.74 -26.90
N SER A 37 -31.00 16.24 -26.94
CA SER A 37 -32.25 15.48 -27.15
C SER A 37 -32.75 15.85 -28.57
N PRO A 38 -33.49 15.01 -29.34
CA PRO A 38 -34.77 14.46 -28.87
C PRO A 38 -35.28 13.11 -29.46
N SER A 39 -36.33 12.61 -28.79
CA SER A 39 -37.56 11.96 -29.30
C SER A 39 -37.67 10.43 -29.46
N SER A 40 -38.45 9.85 -28.53
CA SER A 40 -39.50 8.81 -28.65
C SER A 40 -39.25 7.56 -29.52
N SER A 41 -39.15 6.38 -28.89
CA SER A 41 -40.31 5.53 -28.62
C SER A 41 -39.92 4.11 -28.17
N HIS A 42 -40.82 3.52 -27.37
CA HIS A 42 -40.95 2.12 -26.97
C HIS A 42 -39.95 1.53 -25.96
N GLY A 43 -40.43 1.50 -24.72
CA GLY A 43 -39.90 0.63 -23.68
C GLY A 43 -40.12 -0.85 -24.01
N SER A 44 -39.15 -1.65 -23.57
CA SER A 44 -39.30 -3.07 -23.33
C SER A 44 -38.74 -3.36 -21.95
N TYR A 45 -39.66 -3.47 -20.99
CA TYR A 45 -39.40 -4.06 -19.68
C TYR A 45 -38.80 -5.46 -19.88
N ARG A 46 -37.50 -5.63 -19.62
CA ARG A 46 -36.96 -6.98 -19.38
C ARG A 46 -37.39 -7.40 -17.98
N ARG A 47 -38.35 -8.32 -17.95
CA ARG A 47 -38.78 -9.04 -16.76
C ARG A 47 -37.56 -9.62 -16.04
N ILE A 48 -37.53 -9.40 -14.74
CA ILE A 48 -36.77 -10.21 -13.79
C ILE A 48 -37.23 -11.66 -13.97
N SER A 49 -36.39 -12.48 -14.60
CA SER A 49 -36.54 -13.93 -14.55
C SER A 49 -36.00 -14.37 -13.20
N THR A 50 -36.89 -14.89 -12.37
CA THR A 50 -36.57 -15.71 -11.21
C THR A 50 -35.67 -16.87 -11.66
N GLU A 51 -34.39 -16.80 -11.34
CA GLU A 51 -33.47 -17.90 -11.56
C GLU A 51 -33.74 -19.03 -10.55
N ASN A 52 -33.95 -20.23 -11.10
CA ASN A 52 -33.98 -21.49 -10.39
C ASN A 52 -32.66 -21.71 -9.63
N PRO A 53 -32.68 -22.20 -8.38
CA PRO A 53 -31.49 -22.64 -7.68
C PRO A 53 -31.10 -24.04 -8.19
N GLY A 54 -30.27 -24.11 -9.24
CA GLY A 54 -29.93 -25.41 -9.82
C GLY A 54 -28.86 -25.48 -10.90
N SER A 55 -28.14 -24.39 -11.21
CA SER A 55 -26.94 -24.48 -12.05
C SER A 55 -25.68 -24.51 -11.16
N SER A 56 -24.90 -25.57 -11.33
CA SER A 56 -23.60 -25.73 -10.68
C SER A 56 -22.70 -24.55 -11.05
N PHE A 57 -22.40 -23.67 -10.10
CA PHE A 57 -21.25 -22.77 -10.20
C PHE A 57 -20.01 -23.65 -10.34
N LYS A 58 -19.46 -23.77 -11.56
CA LYS A 58 -18.10 -24.27 -11.71
C LYS A 58 -17.21 -23.30 -10.94
N PRO A 59 -16.41 -23.75 -9.95
CA PRO A 59 -15.56 -22.85 -9.20
C PRO A 59 -14.63 -22.12 -10.18
N ARG A 60 -14.55 -20.79 -10.05
CA ARG A 60 -13.64 -19.98 -10.87
C ARG A 60 -12.23 -20.55 -10.76
N ARG A 61 -11.58 -20.82 -11.89
CA ARG A 61 -10.20 -21.30 -11.93
C ARG A 61 -9.26 -20.29 -11.27
N CYS A 62 -8.41 -20.75 -10.35
CA CYS A 62 -7.32 -19.92 -9.83
C CYS A 62 -6.28 -19.66 -10.93
N LYS A 63 -5.87 -18.41 -11.09
CA LYS A 63 -4.82 -18.03 -12.03
C LYS A 63 -3.47 -18.01 -11.32
N ALA A 64 -2.43 -18.48 -12.00
CA ALA A 64 -1.04 -18.36 -11.53
C ALA A 64 -0.58 -16.90 -11.60
N GLN A 65 0.23 -16.46 -10.62
CA GLN A 65 0.90 -15.17 -10.66
C GLN A 65 2.01 -15.15 -11.73
N TYR A 66 2.74 -16.26 -11.90
CA TYR A 66 3.75 -16.44 -12.94
C TYR A 66 3.48 -17.74 -13.71
N PRO A 67 2.68 -17.68 -14.80
CA PRO A 67 2.44 -18.84 -15.65
C PRO A 67 3.73 -19.36 -16.31
N LEU A 68 3.81 -20.67 -16.58
CA LEU A 68 4.97 -21.27 -17.27
C LEU A 68 5.18 -20.69 -18.67
N ASP A 69 4.10 -20.43 -19.40
CA ASP A 69 4.14 -19.93 -20.77
C ASP A 69 4.19 -18.39 -20.82
N SER A 70 4.62 -17.74 -19.73
CA SER A 70 4.76 -16.29 -19.71
C SER A 70 5.91 -15.86 -20.62
N PRO A 71 5.72 -14.85 -21.50
CA PRO A 71 6.82 -14.27 -22.26
C PRO A 71 7.81 -13.50 -21.35
N GLU A 72 7.43 -13.22 -20.11
CA GLU A 72 8.25 -12.50 -19.14
C GLU A 72 9.26 -13.41 -18.45
N ARG A 73 10.54 -13.09 -18.61
CA ARG A 73 11.65 -13.80 -17.97
C ARG A 73 11.85 -13.32 -16.53
N HIS A 74 12.34 -14.20 -15.66
CA HIS A 74 12.69 -13.82 -14.28
C HIS A 74 13.89 -12.88 -14.24
N VAL A 75 14.89 -13.11 -15.08
CA VAL A 75 16.08 -12.27 -15.23
C VAL A 75 16.26 -11.88 -16.69
N GLU A 76 16.49 -10.59 -16.92
CA GLU A 76 16.69 -10.05 -18.27
C GLU A 76 18.15 -10.02 -18.68
N TYR A 77 19.03 -9.57 -17.78
CA TYR A 77 20.47 -9.42 -18.05
C TYR A 77 21.31 -9.88 -16.87
N ILE A 78 22.49 -10.39 -17.19
CA ILE A 78 23.58 -10.65 -16.24
C ILE A 78 24.79 -9.87 -16.74
N LEU A 79 25.36 -9.05 -15.85
CA LEU A 79 26.48 -8.17 -16.14
C LEU A 79 27.69 -8.57 -15.30
N VAL A 80 28.88 -8.45 -15.87
CA VAL A 80 30.14 -8.65 -15.16
C VAL A 80 31.06 -7.48 -15.42
N ALA A 81 31.52 -6.84 -14.34
CA ALA A 81 32.48 -5.75 -14.39
C ALA A 81 33.76 -6.14 -13.65
N SER A 82 34.90 -5.59 -14.07
CA SER A 82 36.17 -5.76 -13.39
C SER A 82 36.94 -4.45 -13.32
N PHE A 83 37.89 -4.39 -12.39
CA PHE A 83 38.75 -3.23 -12.25
C PHE A 83 40.06 -3.42 -13.02
N HIS A 84 40.29 -2.59 -14.04
CA HIS A 84 41.56 -2.53 -14.75
C HIS A 84 42.48 -1.44 -14.18
N ILE A 85 43.78 -1.73 -14.05
CA ILE A 85 44.75 -0.83 -13.41
C ILE A 85 44.86 0.52 -14.15
N ASP A 86 44.95 0.48 -15.48
CA ASP A 86 45.17 1.69 -16.29
C ASP A 86 43.89 2.39 -16.75
N ARG A 87 42.75 1.69 -16.78
CA ARG A 87 41.49 2.17 -17.36
C ARG A 87 40.38 2.38 -16.33
N GLY A 88 40.58 1.91 -15.10
CA GLY A 88 39.54 1.93 -14.07
C GLY A 88 38.51 0.81 -14.27
N PRO A 89 37.28 1.01 -13.78
CA PRO A 89 36.15 0.08 -13.95
C PRO A 89 35.83 -0.16 -15.43
N ILE A 90 35.72 -1.43 -15.84
CA ILE A 90 35.32 -1.83 -17.18
C ILE A 90 34.25 -2.92 -17.14
N MET A 91 33.35 -2.92 -18.12
CA MET A 91 32.41 -4.02 -18.35
C MET A 91 33.15 -5.15 -19.09
N GLU A 92 33.25 -6.35 -18.49
CA GLU A 92 33.90 -7.51 -19.12
C GLU A 92 32.95 -8.27 -20.02
N HIS A 93 31.81 -8.73 -19.46
CA HIS A 93 30.87 -9.61 -20.13
C HIS A 93 29.43 -9.24 -19.80
N GLN A 94 28.55 -9.45 -20.78
CA GLN A 94 27.13 -9.19 -20.69
C GLN A 94 26.38 -10.34 -21.36
N TYR A 95 25.28 -10.78 -20.78
CA TYR A 95 24.44 -11.86 -21.32
C TYR A 95 22.97 -11.57 -21.04
N PRO A 96 22.02 -11.87 -21.96
CA PRO A 96 22.19 -12.49 -23.28
C PRO A 96 22.59 -11.50 -24.39
N ALA A 97 22.36 -10.21 -24.20
CA ALA A 97 22.74 -9.14 -25.12
C ALA A 97 23.35 -7.98 -24.33
N ALA A 98 24.06 -7.08 -25.04
CA ALA A 98 24.55 -5.85 -24.44
C ALA A 98 23.39 -4.97 -24.00
N ILE A 99 23.48 -4.43 -22.79
CA ILE A 99 22.47 -3.52 -22.25
C ILE A 99 22.59 -2.15 -22.92
N SER A 100 21.46 -1.51 -23.19
CA SER A 100 21.43 -0.13 -23.69
C SER A 100 21.84 0.84 -22.58
N GLY A 101 22.87 1.65 -22.82
CA GLY A 101 23.33 2.68 -21.88
C GLY A 101 24.85 2.92 -21.97
N ASP A 102 25.37 3.77 -21.10
CA ASP A 102 26.83 3.96 -20.96
C ASP A 102 27.42 2.81 -20.13
N GLU A 103 28.17 1.92 -20.80
CA GLU A 103 28.86 0.79 -20.18
C GLU A 103 29.85 1.23 -19.10
N SER A 104 30.48 2.39 -19.28
CA SER A 104 31.48 2.93 -18.35
C SER A 104 30.80 3.29 -17.03
N MET A 105 29.69 4.03 -17.12
CA MET A 105 28.88 4.42 -15.98
C MET A 105 28.30 3.21 -15.22
N LEU A 106 27.88 2.17 -15.95
CA LEU A 106 27.40 0.93 -15.33
C LEU A 106 28.53 0.20 -14.58
N ALA A 107 29.72 0.15 -15.15
CA ALA A 107 30.88 -0.47 -14.50
C ALA A 107 31.28 0.28 -13.22
N GLU A 108 31.20 1.62 -13.20
CA GLU A 108 31.46 2.45 -12.01
C GLU A 108 30.45 2.17 -10.89
N LEU A 109 29.15 2.09 -11.20
CA LEU A 109 28.12 1.74 -10.21
C LEU A 109 28.27 0.30 -9.68
N MET A 110 28.74 -0.63 -10.52
CA MET A 110 29.00 -2.01 -10.11
C MET A 110 30.25 -2.14 -9.23
N LEU A 111 31.17 -1.17 -9.26
CA LEU A 111 32.41 -1.18 -8.51
C LEU A 111 32.49 0.06 -7.61
N PRO A 112 31.69 0.11 -6.53
CA PRO A 112 31.61 1.29 -5.67
C PRO A 112 32.96 1.66 -5.05
N ASP A 113 33.05 2.92 -4.64
CA ASP A 113 34.21 3.45 -3.91
C ASP A 113 34.53 2.58 -2.69
N GLN A 114 35.83 2.39 -2.42
CA GLN A 114 36.36 1.59 -1.31
C GLN A 114 36.12 0.06 -1.38
N THR A 115 35.74 -0.51 -2.52
CA THR A 115 35.61 -1.97 -2.70
C THR A 115 36.90 -2.75 -2.39
N HIS A 116 38.06 -2.16 -2.66
CA HIS A 116 39.37 -2.78 -2.43
C HIS A 116 39.73 -3.01 -0.96
N VAL A 117 39.06 -2.34 0.00
CA VAL A 117 39.30 -2.56 1.45
C VAL A 117 38.43 -3.65 2.04
N ARG A 118 37.52 -4.25 1.25
CA ARG A 118 36.59 -5.31 1.68
C ARG A 118 36.78 -6.55 0.81
N SER A 119 36.59 -7.72 1.41
CA SER A 119 36.55 -8.98 0.66
C SER A 119 35.30 -9.10 -0.20
N GLN A 120 34.16 -8.61 0.31
CA GLN A 120 32.87 -8.66 -0.34
C GLN A 120 32.06 -7.41 -0.03
N ASP A 121 31.34 -6.90 -1.02
CA ASP A 121 30.34 -5.85 -0.84
C ASP A 121 29.11 -6.14 -1.72
N TRP A 122 27.93 -5.76 -1.22
CA TRP A 122 26.68 -5.87 -1.96
C TRP A 122 26.25 -4.48 -2.36
N THR A 123 25.73 -4.33 -3.57
CA THR A 123 25.11 -3.08 -4.02
C THR A 123 23.83 -3.37 -4.74
N MET A 124 22.97 -2.37 -4.76
CA MET A 124 21.77 -2.39 -5.56
C MET A 124 21.56 -0.99 -6.11
N PHE A 125 21.21 -0.92 -7.38
CA PHE A 125 20.89 0.32 -8.06
C PHE A 125 19.79 0.06 -9.10
N PHE A 126 19.13 1.12 -9.51
CA PHE A 126 18.01 1.05 -10.45
C PHE A 126 18.43 1.56 -11.80
N LEU A 127 17.97 0.91 -12.86
CA LEU A 127 18.11 1.38 -14.22
C LEU A 127 16.77 1.94 -14.69
N HIS A 128 16.76 3.24 -14.92
CA HIS A 128 15.66 3.96 -15.53
C HIS A 128 15.80 3.78 -17.03
N LYS A 129 14.91 3.01 -17.67
CA LYS A 129 14.88 2.96 -19.13
C LYS A 129 14.46 4.35 -19.61
N ASP A 130 15.35 5.02 -20.35
CA ASP A 130 15.11 6.39 -20.83
C ASP A 130 13.76 6.47 -21.55
N THR A 131 12.83 7.25 -21.00
CA THR A 131 11.53 7.57 -21.64
C THR A 131 11.71 8.40 -22.92
N SER A 132 12.95 8.77 -23.27
CA SER A 132 13.30 9.70 -24.36
C SER A 132 13.92 9.04 -25.60
N GLY A 133 13.86 7.71 -25.76
CA GLY A 133 14.54 7.00 -26.87
C GLY A 133 13.66 6.41 -27.98
N ASP A 134 12.35 6.20 -27.75
CA ASP A 134 11.52 5.38 -28.66
C ASP A 134 10.78 6.15 -29.77
N ASP A 135 11.00 7.47 -29.92
CA ASP A 135 10.34 8.26 -30.98
C ASP A 135 11.12 8.32 -32.32
N ASP A 136 12.35 7.80 -32.43
CA ASP A 136 13.18 8.06 -33.62
C ASP A 136 13.92 6.87 -34.29
N THR A 137 13.62 5.59 -33.98
CA THR A 137 14.31 4.47 -34.67
C THR A 137 13.45 3.36 -35.28
N ASP A 138 12.13 3.49 -35.32
CA ASP A 138 11.25 2.50 -35.98
C ASP A 138 10.95 2.82 -37.47
N SER A 139 11.98 3.24 -38.19
CA SER A 139 11.96 3.39 -39.65
C SER A 139 12.87 2.35 -40.29
N VAL A 140 12.42 1.09 -40.37
CA VAL A 140 12.62 0.17 -41.51
C VAL A 140 11.93 -1.18 -41.19
N GLY A 141 10.88 -1.50 -41.95
CA GLY A 141 10.56 -2.90 -42.27
C GLY A 141 9.48 -3.62 -41.47
N GLY A 142 8.23 -3.14 -41.43
CA GLY A 142 7.10 -3.95 -40.95
C GLY A 142 5.74 -3.39 -41.35
N LYS A 143 5.09 -3.99 -42.37
CA LYS A 143 3.80 -3.56 -42.91
C LYS A 143 2.66 -3.67 -41.86
N LYS A 144 2.33 -2.58 -41.16
CA LYS A 144 1.08 -2.45 -40.40
C LYS A 144 -0.13 -2.35 -41.35
N LYS A 145 -0.92 -3.42 -41.45
CA LYS A 145 -2.24 -3.42 -42.12
C LYS A 145 -3.22 -2.56 -41.31
N LYS A 146 -3.43 -1.31 -41.73
CA LYS A 146 -4.55 -0.45 -41.31
C LYS A 146 -5.88 -1.12 -41.71
N ARG A 147 -6.66 -1.65 -40.76
CA ARG A 147 -8.07 -2.01 -41.01
C ARG A 147 -8.91 -0.74 -40.99
N LYS A 148 -9.26 -0.28 -42.19
CA LYS A 148 -10.14 0.85 -42.48
C LYS A 148 -11.59 0.38 -42.29
N SER A 149 -12.30 0.96 -41.32
CA SER A 149 -13.75 0.83 -41.17
C SER A 149 -14.45 1.31 -42.45
N LYS A 150 -15.28 0.45 -43.04
CA LYS A 150 -16.14 0.81 -44.18
C LYS A 150 -17.51 0.15 -44.00
N TYR A 151 -18.47 0.97 -43.57
CA TYR A 151 -19.89 0.68 -43.65
C TYR A 151 -20.34 0.74 -45.13
N ARG A 152 -20.94 -0.33 -45.66
CA ARG A 152 -21.94 -0.26 -46.74
C ARG A 152 -22.60 -1.62 -47.02
N GLY A 153 -23.94 -1.62 -46.99
CA GLY A 153 -24.74 -2.30 -48.02
C GLY A 153 -25.28 -3.70 -47.70
N ASN A 154 -26.58 -3.73 -47.41
CA ASN A 154 -27.47 -4.88 -47.29
C ASN A 154 -27.59 -5.71 -48.60
N GLN A 155 -27.53 -7.06 -48.53
CA GLN A 155 -28.30 -7.96 -49.41
C GLN A 155 -28.27 -9.42 -48.93
N GLU A 156 -29.37 -10.12 -49.21
CA GLU A 156 -29.88 -11.39 -48.69
C GLU A 156 -29.11 -12.66 -49.11
N GLY A 157 -29.22 -13.72 -48.30
CA GLY A 157 -29.40 -15.09 -48.81
C GLY A 157 -28.41 -16.18 -48.38
N ALA A 158 -28.97 -17.22 -47.75
CA ALA A 158 -28.56 -18.63 -47.69
C ALA A 158 -27.86 -19.18 -46.44
N ASP A 159 -28.50 -20.22 -45.90
CA ASP A 159 -28.17 -21.13 -44.80
C ASP A 159 -26.75 -21.74 -44.86
N ILE A 160 -26.18 -22.04 -43.69
CA ILE A 160 -25.56 -23.35 -43.32
C ILE A 160 -25.29 -23.37 -41.79
N GLN A 161 -25.52 -24.56 -41.23
CA GLN A 161 -25.53 -24.97 -39.81
C GLN A 161 -24.16 -25.02 -39.11
N ASP A 162 -24.22 -24.88 -37.78
CA ASP A 162 -23.39 -25.43 -36.69
C ASP A 162 -21.87 -25.62 -36.86
N GLU A 163 -21.08 -25.06 -35.93
CA GLU A 163 -20.50 -25.82 -34.82
C GLU A 163 -19.76 -24.88 -33.82
N ASN A 164 -19.88 -25.21 -32.53
CA ASN A 164 -19.40 -24.54 -31.32
C ASN A 164 -18.08 -23.74 -31.45
N SER A 165 -18.15 -22.46 -31.09
CA SER A 165 -16.98 -21.69 -30.64
C SER A 165 -17.30 -21.06 -29.29
N ASP A 166 -16.60 -21.52 -28.26
CA ASP A 166 -16.69 -21.02 -26.88
C ASP A 166 -16.60 -19.49 -26.85
N GLU A 167 -17.65 -18.86 -26.34
CA GLU A 167 -17.66 -17.44 -26.02
C GLU A 167 -16.64 -17.19 -24.89
N ALA A 168 -15.47 -16.66 -25.26
CA ALA A 168 -14.57 -16.04 -24.31
C ALA A 168 -15.29 -14.84 -23.69
N SER A 169 -15.83 -15.05 -22.48
CA SER A 169 -16.33 -13.97 -21.64
C SER A 169 -15.17 -13.03 -21.31
N ASP A 170 -15.25 -11.81 -21.81
CA ASP A 170 -14.40 -10.69 -21.41
C ASP A 170 -14.57 -10.44 -19.90
N ASP A 171 -13.66 -11.02 -19.11
CA ASP A 171 -13.56 -10.80 -17.66
C ASP A 171 -12.85 -9.44 -17.40
N PRO A 172 -13.43 -8.55 -16.58
CA PRO A 172 -12.84 -7.25 -16.25
C PRO A 172 -11.61 -7.31 -15.30
N ASP A 173 -11.23 -8.49 -14.82
CA ASP A 173 -10.10 -8.69 -13.87
C ASP A 173 -8.73 -8.90 -14.58
N SER A 174 -8.63 -8.71 -15.90
CA SER A 174 -7.37 -8.90 -16.64
C SER A 174 -6.43 -7.70 -16.65
N SER A 175 -6.88 -6.53 -16.16
CA SER A 175 -6.10 -5.28 -16.18
C SER A 175 -5.65 -4.83 -14.79
N ASP A 176 -5.06 -5.73 -14.00
CA ASP A 176 -4.25 -5.34 -12.83
C ASP A 176 -2.82 -5.00 -13.26
N ASP A 177 -2.65 -4.32 -14.41
CA ASP A 177 -1.39 -3.62 -14.65
C ASP A 177 -1.39 -2.49 -13.60
N GLU A 178 -0.56 -2.64 -12.57
CA GLU A 178 -0.23 -1.55 -11.65
C GLU A 178 0.10 -0.34 -12.54
N GLY A 179 -0.83 0.63 -12.61
CA GLY A 179 -0.83 1.72 -13.60
C GLY A 179 0.31 2.70 -13.38
N GLY A 180 1.54 2.20 -13.42
CA GLY A 180 2.78 2.90 -13.19
C GLY A 180 3.04 3.86 -14.34
N GLU A 181 3.28 5.11 -14.01
CA GLU A 181 3.70 6.11 -14.98
C GLU A 181 5.09 5.74 -15.52
N GLY A 182 5.14 5.23 -16.76
CA GLY A 182 6.37 4.93 -17.50
C GLY A 182 6.83 3.47 -17.46
N PRO A 183 7.86 3.12 -18.27
CA PRO A 183 8.35 1.75 -18.42
C PRO A 183 8.71 1.12 -17.06
N PRO A 184 8.60 -0.22 -16.93
CA PRO A 184 8.92 -0.92 -15.69
C PRO A 184 10.36 -0.64 -15.28
N LEU A 185 10.58 -0.36 -13.98
CA LEU A 185 11.91 -0.16 -13.42
C LEU A 185 12.69 -1.48 -13.48
N MET A 186 13.96 -1.41 -13.86
CA MET A 186 14.88 -2.53 -13.80
C MET A 186 15.72 -2.46 -12.53
N TYR A 187 15.60 -3.47 -11.70
CA TYR A 187 16.34 -3.59 -10.45
C TYR A 187 17.63 -4.36 -10.71
N VAL A 188 18.75 -3.82 -10.22
CA VAL A 188 20.06 -4.48 -10.35
C VAL A 188 20.58 -4.84 -8.97
N LEU A 189 20.76 -6.15 -8.74
CA LEU A 189 21.48 -6.66 -7.57
C LEU A 189 22.90 -6.99 -7.99
N ASN A 190 23.89 -6.37 -7.34
CA ASN A 190 25.29 -6.53 -7.66
C ASN A 190 26.09 -7.05 -6.46
N LEU A 191 26.98 -8.00 -6.76
CA LEU A 191 27.92 -8.59 -5.82
C LEU A 191 29.34 -8.28 -6.27
N VAL A 192 30.12 -7.63 -5.40
CA VAL A 192 31.55 -7.39 -5.61
C VAL A 192 32.35 -8.33 -4.73
N ASN A 193 33.37 -8.96 -5.30
CA ASN A 193 34.31 -9.82 -4.58
C ASN A 193 35.75 -9.45 -4.94
N THR A 194 36.58 -9.29 -3.91
CA THR A 194 37.99 -8.96 -4.00
C THR A 194 38.81 -10.15 -3.52
N LYS A 195 39.53 -10.80 -4.43
CA LYS A 195 40.48 -11.87 -4.09
C LYS A 195 41.90 -11.32 -4.11
N GLN A 196 42.65 -11.51 -3.03
CA GLN A 196 44.07 -11.17 -2.99
C GLN A 196 44.84 -12.17 -3.86
N ASP A 197 45.61 -11.65 -4.81
CA ASP A 197 46.43 -12.43 -5.73
C ASP A 197 47.76 -11.72 -5.91
N ASN A 198 48.80 -12.29 -5.32
CA ASN A 198 50.16 -11.77 -5.35
C ASN A 198 50.82 -11.90 -6.75
N THR A 199 50.21 -12.64 -7.67
CA THR A 199 50.72 -12.76 -9.05
C THR A 199 50.37 -11.54 -9.92
N VAL A 200 49.38 -10.74 -9.49
CA VAL A 200 48.91 -9.55 -10.22
C VAL A 200 49.57 -8.29 -9.67
N ARG A 201 49.87 -7.31 -10.54
CA ARG A 201 50.61 -6.07 -10.20
C ARG A 201 50.05 -5.28 -9.01
N ARG A 202 48.74 -5.41 -8.71
CA ARG A 202 48.07 -4.72 -7.60
C ARG A 202 47.89 -5.58 -6.34
N GLY A 203 48.30 -6.85 -6.36
CA GLY A 203 48.13 -7.79 -5.25
C GLY A 203 46.69 -8.26 -5.01
N ALA A 204 45.72 -7.84 -5.83
CA ALA A 204 44.32 -8.25 -5.75
C ALA A 204 43.60 -8.12 -7.08
N VAL A 205 42.63 -9.01 -7.31
CA VAL A 205 41.69 -9.02 -8.44
C VAL A 205 40.30 -8.72 -7.90
N VAL A 206 39.68 -7.66 -8.43
CA VAL A 206 38.33 -7.23 -8.07
C VAL A 206 37.40 -7.49 -9.26
N LYS A 207 36.35 -8.28 -9.02
CA LYS A 207 35.30 -8.56 -10.02
C LYS A 207 33.93 -8.38 -9.38
N ALA A 208 32.99 -7.92 -10.18
CA ALA A 208 31.60 -7.72 -9.80
C ALA A 208 30.68 -8.48 -10.77
N MET A 209 29.63 -9.11 -10.25
CA MET A 209 28.60 -9.77 -11.04
C MET A 209 27.23 -9.26 -10.58
N ALA A 210 26.39 -8.88 -11.54
CA ALA A 210 25.08 -8.33 -11.29
C ALA A 210 23.97 -9.05 -12.05
N ILE A 211 22.81 -9.17 -11.41
CA ILE A 211 21.56 -9.65 -12.00
C ILE A 211 20.61 -8.46 -12.17
N CYS A 212 20.07 -8.31 -13.37
CA CYS A 212 19.06 -7.31 -13.71
C CYS A 212 17.69 -7.99 -13.87
N THR A 213 16.71 -7.58 -13.06
CA THR A 213 15.37 -8.18 -13.01
C THR A 213 14.29 -7.12 -12.82
N ARG A 214 13.06 -7.44 -13.23
CA ARG A 214 11.85 -6.64 -12.91
C ARG A 214 11.25 -7.00 -11.55
N HIS A 215 11.71 -8.10 -10.94
CA HIS A 215 11.18 -8.59 -9.68
C HIS A 215 11.76 -7.80 -8.51
N SER A 216 10.90 -7.34 -7.60
CA SER A 216 11.32 -6.59 -6.42
C SER A 216 11.95 -7.47 -5.33
N PHE A 217 11.77 -8.80 -5.38
CA PHE A 217 12.31 -9.78 -4.40
C PHE A 217 13.78 -10.17 -4.69
N LEU A 218 14.67 -9.19 -4.72
CA LEU A 218 16.07 -9.38 -5.13
C LEU A 218 16.88 -10.36 -4.27
N HIS A 219 16.52 -10.50 -2.99
CA HIS A 219 17.28 -11.29 -2.02
C HIS A 219 17.42 -12.77 -2.40
N ILE A 220 16.47 -13.31 -3.19
CA ILE A 220 16.48 -14.72 -3.60
C ILE A 220 17.72 -15.07 -4.45
N TYR A 221 18.31 -14.08 -5.12
CA TYR A 221 19.43 -14.27 -6.02
C TYR A 221 20.80 -14.20 -5.33
N LYS A 222 20.86 -13.80 -4.06
CA LYS A 222 22.15 -13.66 -3.33
C LYS A 222 22.95 -14.98 -3.29
N PRO A 223 22.36 -16.15 -2.96
CA PRO A 223 23.11 -17.41 -2.95
C PRO A 223 23.61 -17.81 -4.34
N LEU A 224 22.81 -17.56 -5.38
CA LEU A 224 23.14 -17.86 -6.78
C LEU A 224 24.31 -17.01 -7.27
N LEU A 225 24.30 -15.71 -6.99
CA LEU A 225 25.39 -14.80 -7.34
C LEU A 225 26.71 -15.18 -6.67
N LEU A 226 26.66 -15.64 -5.41
CA LEU A 226 27.87 -16.06 -4.70
C LEU A 226 28.54 -17.25 -5.39
N LEU A 227 27.75 -18.27 -5.73
CA LEU A 227 28.24 -19.48 -6.41
C LEU A 227 28.74 -19.17 -7.81
N ALA A 228 27.93 -18.45 -8.61
CA ALA A 228 28.27 -18.14 -9.99
C ALA A 228 29.49 -17.21 -10.11
N LEU A 229 29.65 -16.24 -9.22
CA LEU A 229 30.83 -15.39 -9.21
C LEU A 229 32.07 -16.19 -8.82
N GLU A 230 31.98 -17.12 -7.86
CA GLU A 230 33.10 -18.00 -7.52
C GLU A 230 33.53 -18.87 -8.70
N ASP A 231 32.57 -19.45 -9.44
CA ASP A 231 32.84 -20.24 -10.62
C ASP A 231 33.40 -19.39 -11.77
N TYR A 232 32.94 -18.15 -11.93
CA TYR A 232 33.51 -17.20 -12.87
C TYR A 232 34.97 -16.82 -12.53
N PHE A 233 35.35 -16.81 -11.26
CA PHE A 233 36.77 -16.65 -10.87
C PHE A 233 37.63 -17.85 -11.28
N LYS A 234 37.08 -19.07 -11.29
CA LYS A 234 37.79 -20.28 -11.72
C LYS A 234 37.89 -20.34 -13.25
N SER A 235 36.82 -19.99 -13.93
CA SER A 235 36.68 -20.03 -15.38
C SER A 235 35.96 -18.77 -15.89
N PRO A 236 36.70 -17.73 -16.30
CA PRO A 236 36.13 -16.47 -16.79
C PRO A 236 35.62 -16.62 -18.23
N TYR A 237 34.62 -17.47 -18.42
CA TYR A 237 33.96 -17.69 -19.71
C TYR A 237 32.53 -17.14 -19.69
N PRO A 238 32.02 -16.66 -20.83
CA PRO A 238 30.63 -16.21 -20.96
C PRO A 238 29.62 -17.35 -20.76
N GLU A 239 30.04 -18.62 -20.93
CA GLU A 239 29.21 -19.80 -20.69
C GLU A 239 28.72 -19.88 -19.23
N THR A 240 29.52 -19.43 -18.26
CA THR A 240 29.13 -19.38 -16.85
C THR A 240 27.92 -18.46 -16.63
N LEU A 241 27.86 -17.34 -17.38
CA LEU A 241 26.75 -16.40 -17.34
C LEU A 241 25.51 -16.99 -18.02
N ALA A 242 25.69 -17.69 -19.15
CA ALA A 242 24.59 -18.37 -19.84
C ALA A 242 23.93 -19.44 -18.96
N SER A 243 24.75 -20.27 -18.30
CA SER A 243 24.25 -21.27 -17.35
C SER A 243 23.49 -20.64 -16.18
N LEU A 244 23.99 -19.53 -15.63
CA LEU A 244 23.28 -18.80 -14.56
C LEU A 244 21.95 -18.23 -15.06
N TYR A 245 21.94 -17.65 -16.27
CA TYR A 245 20.74 -17.08 -16.89
C TYR A 245 19.66 -18.13 -17.11
N ASP A 246 20.03 -19.26 -17.70
CA ASP A 246 19.11 -20.34 -18.01
C ASP A 246 18.60 -21.00 -16.73
N ALA A 247 19.48 -21.22 -15.74
CA ALA A 247 19.10 -21.77 -14.43
C ALA A 247 18.05 -20.90 -13.73
N VAL A 248 18.25 -19.58 -13.69
CA VAL A 248 17.32 -18.67 -13.02
C VAL A 248 15.98 -18.56 -13.76
N ASN A 249 16.01 -18.54 -15.10
CA ASN A 249 14.80 -18.45 -15.90
C ASN A 249 14.02 -19.78 -15.99
N ALA A 250 14.65 -20.92 -15.68
CA ALA A 250 14.00 -22.22 -15.58
C ALA A 250 13.28 -22.47 -14.23
N MET A 251 13.30 -21.48 -13.32
CA MET A 251 12.62 -21.56 -12.02
C MET A 251 11.10 -21.69 -12.21
N ASP A 252 10.49 -22.72 -11.63
CA ASP A 252 9.03 -22.90 -11.68
C ASP A 252 8.34 -22.13 -10.54
N LEU A 253 7.47 -21.18 -10.91
CA LEU A 253 6.61 -20.40 -10.01
C LEU A 253 5.12 -20.55 -10.34
N SER A 254 4.76 -21.52 -11.19
CA SER A 254 3.43 -21.66 -11.76
C SER A 254 2.33 -22.03 -10.78
N LEU A 255 2.69 -22.66 -9.66
CA LEU A 255 1.74 -23.00 -8.60
C LEU A 255 1.46 -21.84 -7.64
N MET A 256 2.13 -20.69 -7.81
CA MET A 256 1.88 -19.54 -6.97
C MET A 256 0.59 -18.83 -7.41
N PRO A 257 -0.45 -18.76 -6.56
CA PRO A 257 -1.73 -18.17 -6.93
C PRO A 257 -1.65 -16.64 -7.03
N LYS A 258 -2.33 -16.07 -8.03
CA LYS A 258 -2.57 -14.62 -8.12
C LYS A 258 -3.61 -14.21 -7.08
N MET A 259 -3.19 -13.36 -6.13
CA MET A 259 -4.06 -12.80 -5.08
C MET A 259 -4.66 -11.46 -5.53
N SER A 260 -5.92 -11.19 -5.14
CA SER A 260 -6.57 -9.89 -5.35
C SER A 260 -5.98 -8.81 -4.43
N ILE A 261 -6.16 -7.53 -4.75
CA ILE A 261 -5.61 -6.41 -3.95
C ILE A 261 -6.02 -6.50 -2.47
N LEU A 262 -7.28 -6.84 -2.18
CA LEU A 262 -7.78 -6.99 -0.81
C LEU A 262 -7.16 -8.20 -0.10
N GLU A 263 -7.02 -9.33 -0.79
CA GLU A 263 -6.38 -10.53 -0.22
C GLU A 263 -4.88 -10.29 0.03
N ARG A 264 -4.20 -9.61 -0.88
CA ARG A 264 -2.81 -9.16 -0.71
C ARG A 264 -2.67 -8.35 0.58
N HIS A 265 -3.56 -7.39 0.79
CA HIS A 265 -3.57 -6.56 2.00
C HIS A 265 -3.82 -7.39 3.28
N ILE A 266 -4.76 -8.33 3.25
CA ILE A 266 -5.06 -9.21 4.40
C ILE A 266 -3.86 -10.10 4.72
N LEU A 267 -3.30 -10.78 3.72
CA LEU A 267 -2.17 -11.69 3.90
C LEU A 267 -0.99 -10.94 4.52
N GLN A 268 -0.65 -9.76 3.98
CA GLN A 268 0.51 -9.00 4.48
C GLN A 268 0.29 -8.30 5.83
N SER A 269 -0.95 -8.12 6.27
CA SER A 269 -1.28 -7.54 7.58
C SER A 269 -1.43 -8.59 8.68
N SER A 270 -1.60 -9.86 8.31
CA SER A 270 -1.66 -10.99 9.23
C SER A 270 -0.28 -11.61 9.44
N ASN A 271 -0.11 -12.34 10.54
CA ASN A 271 1.04 -13.23 10.76
C ASN A 271 0.60 -14.71 10.74
N THR A 272 -0.63 -14.98 10.30
CA THR A 272 -1.24 -16.31 10.29
C THR A 272 -0.76 -17.10 9.07
N LYS A 273 -0.03 -18.19 9.30
CA LYS A 273 0.71 -18.93 8.27
C LYS A 273 -0.15 -19.68 7.25
N ASP A 274 -1.38 -20.02 7.62
CA ASP A 274 -2.33 -20.78 6.80
C ASP A 274 -3.40 -19.91 6.14
N MET A 275 -3.19 -18.59 6.11
CA MET A 275 -4.10 -17.63 5.46
C MET A 275 -4.16 -17.89 3.95
N PHE A 276 -5.36 -18.12 3.40
CA PHE A 276 -5.62 -18.45 1.98
C PHE A 276 -4.95 -19.74 1.47
N LEU A 277 -4.66 -20.70 2.35
CA LEU A 277 -4.10 -22.00 1.96
C LEU A 277 -4.95 -22.73 0.91
N GLU A 278 -6.27 -22.51 0.93
CA GLU A 278 -7.24 -23.10 0.00
C GLU A 278 -6.93 -22.78 -1.46
N LYS A 279 -6.32 -21.62 -1.75
CA LYS A 279 -5.94 -21.25 -3.11
C LYS A 279 -4.77 -22.06 -3.64
N PHE A 280 -3.80 -22.39 -2.78
CA PHE A 280 -2.71 -23.28 -3.14
C PHE A 280 -3.22 -24.70 -3.38
N GLU A 281 -4.18 -25.17 -2.57
CA GLU A 281 -4.86 -26.45 -2.82
C GLU A 281 -5.58 -26.47 -4.17
N GLN A 282 -6.28 -25.39 -4.52
CA GLN A 282 -6.97 -25.27 -5.80
C GLN A 282 -6.01 -25.21 -6.99
N MET A 283 -4.85 -24.55 -6.86
CA MET A 283 -3.80 -24.54 -7.89
C MET A 283 -3.23 -25.93 -8.14
N ILE A 284 -2.92 -26.67 -7.06
CA ILE A 284 -2.39 -28.04 -7.17
C ILE A 284 -3.41 -28.96 -7.84
N ARG A 285 -4.69 -28.89 -7.43
CA ARG A 285 -5.75 -29.72 -8.05
C ARG A 285 -5.91 -29.42 -9.54
N GLN A 286 -5.92 -28.15 -9.92
CA GLN A 286 -6.00 -27.76 -11.34
C GLN A 286 -4.80 -28.30 -12.13
N ARG A 287 -3.59 -28.25 -11.55
CA ARG A 287 -2.39 -28.79 -12.18
C ARG A 287 -2.46 -30.30 -12.38
N GLU A 288 -2.91 -31.04 -11.37
CA GLU A 288 -3.08 -32.49 -11.46
C GLU A 288 -4.14 -32.87 -12.50
N GLU A 289 -5.19 -32.07 -12.64
CA GLU A 289 -6.22 -32.23 -13.69
C GLU A 289 -5.65 -31.97 -15.10
N GLU A 290 -4.87 -30.90 -15.29
CA GLU A 290 -4.22 -30.59 -16.56
C GLU A 290 -3.20 -31.66 -16.97
N GLU A 291 -2.32 -32.09 -16.05
CA GLU A 291 -1.38 -33.20 -16.30
C GLU A 291 -2.10 -34.51 -16.63
N SER A 292 -3.30 -34.74 -16.07
CA SER A 292 -4.09 -35.92 -16.38
C SER A 292 -4.75 -35.89 -17.78
N GLN A 293 -4.99 -34.68 -18.30
CA GLN A 293 -5.57 -34.47 -19.63
C GLN A 293 -4.51 -34.56 -20.74
N ASP A 294 -3.26 -34.15 -20.46
CA ASP A 294 -2.16 -34.16 -21.43
C ASP A 294 -1.48 -35.54 -21.66
N GLY A 295 -1.94 -36.60 -20.98
CA GLY A 295 -1.73 -37.98 -21.44
C GLY A 295 -0.31 -38.59 -21.35
N GLU A 296 0.70 -37.90 -20.83
CA GLU A 296 2.07 -38.45 -20.68
C GLU A 296 2.32 -39.10 -19.30
N CYS A 297 1.68 -40.24 -19.01
CA CYS A 297 2.27 -41.38 -18.25
C CYS A 297 1.22 -42.45 -17.88
N PRO A 298 1.54 -43.75 -18.00
CA PRO A 298 0.63 -44.82 -17.58
C PRO A 298 0.42 -44.84 -16.04
N PRO A 299 -0.73 -45.38 -15.57
CA PRO A 299 -1.13 -45.28 -14.17
C PRO A 299 -0.30 -46.22 -13.30
N SER A 300 0.71 -45.67 -12.60
CA SER A 300 1.37 -46.38 -11.50
C SER A 300 0.57 -46.17 -10.20
N PRO A 301 0.19 -47.23 -9.48
CA PRO A 301 -0.64 -47.10 -8.30
C PRO A 301 0.22 -46.63 -7.12
N LYS A 302 -0.16 -45.48 -6.54
CA LYS A 302 0.47 -44.71 -5.44
C LYS A 302 1.21 -43.44 -5.89
N LYS A 303 0.50 -42.48 -6.50
CA LYS A 303 0.93 -41.08 -6.46
C LYS A 303 0.69 -40.57 -5.04
N MET A 304 1.73 -40.51 -4.21
CA MET A 304 1.81 -39.40 -3.25
C MET A 304 1.71 -38.12 -4.08
N SER A 305 0.87 -37.17 -3.68
CA SER A 305 0.77 -35.85 -4.32
C SER A 305 2.19 -35.35 -4.63
N ARG A 306 2.50 -35.15 -5.92
CA ARG A 306 3.81 -34.68 -6.37
C ARG A 306 4.12 -33.29 -5.78
N TYR A 307 3.06 -32.55 -5.46
CA TYR A 307 3.11 -31.20 -4.93
C TYR A 307 2.82 -31.19 -3.43
N VAL A 308 3.59 -30.39 -2.71
CA VAL A 308 3.46 -30.24 -1.25
C VAL A 308 2.84 -28.88 -0.98
N LEU A 309 1.83 -28.84 -0.12
CA LEU A 309 1.24 -27.58 0.32
C LEU A 309 2.26 -26.75 1.10
N PRO A 310 2.30 -25.42 0.87
CA PRO A 310 3.21 -24.55 1.60
C PRO A 310 2.87 -24.59 3.10
N ARG A 311 3.92 -24.63 3.94
CA ARG A 311 3.76 -24.52 5.40
C ARG A 311 3.44 -23.10 5.85
N ASP A 312 3.78 -22.13 5.02
CA ASP A 312 3.53 -20.71 5.23
C ASP A 312 3.12 -20.10 3.90
N THR A 313 1.93 -19.50 3.82
CA THR A 313 1.41 -18.93 2.58
C THR A 313 2.03 -17.58 2.23
N HIS A 314 2.79 -16.96 3.15
CA HIS A 314 3.52 -15.72 2.89
C HIS A 314 4.73 -15.93 1.97
N GLU A 315 5.31 -17.13 1.97
CA GLU A 315 6.51 -17.49 1.21
C GLU A 315 6.23 -18.74 0.37
N TYR A 316 6.43 -18.66 -0.93
CA TYR A 316 6.41 -19.79 -1.82
C TYR A 316 7.82 -20.40 -1.95
N GLU A 317 7.96 -21.68 -1.60
CA GLU A 317 9.22 -22.42 -1.69
C GLU A 317 9.38 -22.99 -3.11
N SER A 318 10.39 -22.52 -3.85
CA SER A 318 10.79 -23.06 -5.16
C SER A 318 12.27 -23.49 -5.12
N LYS A 319 12.78 -24.03 -6.23
CA LYS A 319 14.16 -24.52 -6.35
C LYS A 319 14.75 -24.08 -7.68
N VAL A 320 15.98 -23.58 -7.62
CA VAL A 320 16.79 -23.24 -8.81
C VAL A 320 17.91 -24.26 -8.90
N VAL A 321 18.06 -24.93 -10.04
CA VAL A 321 19.13 -25.91 -10.27
C VAL A 321 20.26 -25.22 -11.01
N TYR A 322 21.40 -25.02 -10.33
CA TYR A 322 22.61 -24.43 -10.91
C TYR A 322 23.77 -25.43 -10.79
N ASN A 323 24.40 -25.80 -11.91
CA ASN A 323 25.47 -26.81 -11.96
C ASN A 323 25.11 -28.12 -11.22
N ASP A 324 23.91 -28.67 -11.47
CA ASP A 324 23.34 -29.85 -10.80
C ASP A 324 23.11 -29.72 -9.27
N ILE A 325 23.30 -28.52 -8.71
CA ILE A 325 23.04 -28.22 -7.30
C ILE A 325 21.65 -27.57 -7.18
N PRO A 326 20.66 -28.23 -6.55
CA PRO A 326 19.36 -27.64 -6.31
C PRO A 326 19.42 -26.66 -5.12
N ILE A 327 19.29 -25.38 -5.41
CA ILE A 327 19.30 -24.29 -4.42
C ILE A 327 17.84 -23.94 -4.09
N PRO A 328 17.37 -24.16 -2.84
CA PRO A 328 16.03 -23.78 -2.44
C PRO A 328 15.93 -22.25 -2.33
N VAL A 329 14.90 -21.69 -2.93
CA VAL A 329 14.59 -20.25 -2.90
C VAL A 329 13.21 -20.05 -2.31
N LYS A 330 13.05 -18.95 -1.57
CA LYS A 330 11.79 -18.55 -0.95
C LYS A 330 11.33 -17.24 -1.53
N ILE A 331 10.23 -17.27 -2.27
CA ILE A 331 9.68 -16.09 -2.94
C ILE A 331 8.51 -15.58 -2.12
N PRO A 332 8.48 -14.31 -1.71
CA PRO A 332 7.29 -13.74 -1.07
C PRO A 332 6.08 -13.81 -2.00
N THR A 333 4.98 -14.42 -1.55
CA THR A 333 3.74 -14.55 -2.34
C THR A 333 3.13 -13.18 -2.66
N VAL A 334 3.31 -12.22 -1.76
CA VAL A 334 2.80 -10.85 -1.91
C VAL A 334 3.83 -9.84 -1.44
N ILE A 335 4.07 -8.82 -2.25
CA ILE A 335 5.01 -7.73 -1.97
C ILE A 335 4.25 -6.41 -1.90
N TRP A 336 4.59 -5.57 -0.93
CA TRP A 336 3.97 -4.26 -0.81
C TRP A 336 4.45 -3.35 -1.94
N PRO A 337 3.61 -2.45 -2.44
CA PRO A 337 4.08 -1.39 -3.33
C PRO A 337 5.29 -0.67 -2.71
N GLU A 338 6.24 -0.28 -3.55
CA GLU A 338 7.49 0.41 -3.15
C GLU A 338 8.45 -0.40 -2.25
N THR A 339 8.15 -1.67 -1.94
CA THR A 339 9.08 -2.55 -1.20
C THR A 339 9.96 -3.31 -2.19
N VAL A 340 11.24 -2.93 -2.25
CA VAL A 340 12.26 -3.56 -3.10
C VAL A 340 13.36 -4.11 -2.22
N GLY A 341 13.72 -5.38 -2.42
CA GLY A 341 14.75 -6.06 -1.64
C GLY A 341 14.41 -6.26 -0.17
N ASP A 342 15.42 -6.63 0.61
CA ASP A 342 15.32 -6.81 2.06
C ASP A 342 15.92 -5.61 2.77
N PHE A 343 15.13 -4.98 3.63
CA PHE A 343 15.56 -3.89 4.48
C PHE A 343 14.80 -3.95 5.81
N SER A 344 15.33 -3.27 6.83
CA SER A 344 14.68 -3.15 8.14
C SER A 344 14.37 -1.71 8.46
N LEU A 345 13.08 -1.41 8.60
CA LEU A 345 12.57 -0.16 9.16
C LEU A 345 12.98 -0.02 10.62
N ILE A 346 13.02 -1.12 11.38
CA ILE A 346 13.48 -1.08 12.78
C ILE A 346 14.93 -0.59 12.85
N LYS A 347 15.82 -1.14 12.00
CA LYS A 347 17.21 -0.70 11.91
C LYS A 347 17.29 0.79 11.55
N LEU A 348 16.56 1.24 10.53
CA LEU A 348 16.53 2.65 10.12
C LEU A 348 16.07 3.57 11.27
N VAL A 349 14.96 3.22 11.93
CA VAL A 349 14.42 3.99 13.06
C VAL A 349 15.43 4.05 14.20
N GLN A 350 16.04 2.93 14.58
CA GLN A 350 17.04 2.89 15.65
C GLN A 350 18.27 3.73 15.33
N THR A 351 18.77 3.68 14.08
CA THR A 351 19.95 4.46 13.64
C THR A 351 19.78 5.96 13.89
N PHE A 352 18.60 6.53 13.60
CA PHE A 352 18.38 7.98 13.76
C PHE A 352 17.70 8.38 15.07
N ALA A 353 16.90 7.50 15.70
CA ALA A 353 16.20 7.83 16.94
C ALA A 353 17.13 7.79 18.17
N VAL A 354 18.03 6.81 18.26
CA VAL A 354 18.87 6.61 19.45
C VAL A 354 19.81 7.81 19.72
N PRO A 355 20.53 8.36 18.72
CA PRO A 355 21.39 9.52 18.94
C PRO A 355 20.59 10.78 19.29
N HIS A 356 19.40 10.94 18.71
CA HIS A 356 18.52 12.07 18.98
C HIS A 356 17.94 12.01 20.40
N ALA A 357 17.57 10.83 20.90
CA ALA A 357 17.11 10.67 22.27
C ALA A 357 18.24 10.90 23.31
N THR A 358 19.46 10.47 22.99
CA THR A 358 20.61 10.58 23.91
C THR A 358 21.20 12.00 23.95
N SER A 359 21.25 12.68 22.80
CA SER A 359 21.74 14.05 22.68
C SER A 359 20.86 14.79 21.65
N PRO A 360 19.78 15.42 22.10
CA PRO A 360 18.86 16.15 21.23
C PRO A 360 19.56 17.35 20.58
N GLN A 361 19.42 17.49 19.27
CA GLN A 361 19.89 18.65 18.50
C GLN A 361 18.69 19.30 17.83
N ALA A 362 18.58 20.62 17.94
CA ALA A 362 17.51 21.37 17.34
C ALA A 362 17.73 21.50 15.84
N PHE A 363 16.68 21.23 15.07
CA PHE A 363 16.64 21.45 13.63
C PHE A 363 16.36 22.91 13.29
N PRO A 364 16.92 23.44 12.18
CA PRO A 364 16.46 24.70 11.61
C PRO A 364 14.97 24.65 11.32
N ALA A 365 14.24 25.72 11.68
CA ALA A 365 12.79 25.77 11.48
C ALA A 365 12.46 25.79 9.98
N HIS A 366 11.70 24.80 9.53
CA HIS A 366 11.19 24.75 8.16
C HIS A 366 9.72 24.25 8.15
N PRO A 367 8.76 25.00 7.56
CA PRO A 367 7.34 24.69 7.66
C PRO A 367 6.94 23.28 7.20
N HIS A 368 7.58 22.74 6.16
CA HIS A 368 7.30 21.37 5.70
C HIS A 368 7.92 20.30 6.59
N LEU A 369 9.08 20.56 7.20
CA LEU A 369 9.94 19.50 7.77
C LEU A 369 9.78 19.38 9.29
N THR A 370 9.75 20.51 9.99
CA THR A 370 9.76 20.58 11.46
C THR A 370 8.36 20.92 11.99
N THR A 371 7.38 20.06 11.71
CA THR A 371 5.96 20.29 12.05
C THR A 371 5.67 20.34 13.55
N SER A 372 6.43 19.63 14.37
CA SER A 372 6.32 19.65 15.83
C SER A 372 7.31 20.63 16.48
N GLY A 373 7.89 21.55 15.68
CA GLY A 373 8.91 22.50 16.13
C GLY A 373 10.36 21.99 16.01
N PRO A 374 11.34 22.68 16.62
CA PRO A 374 12.77 22.42 16.41
C PRO A 374 13.24 21.02 16.84
N PHE A 375 12.52 20.36 17.73
CA PHE A 375 12.83 19.00 18.22
C PHE A 375 11.92 17.93 17.61
N THR A 376 11.39 18.18 16.40
CA THR A 376 10.64 17.17 15.65
C THR A 376 11.49 15.89 15.51
N HIS A 377 10.88 14.72 15.71
CA HIS A 377 11.59 13.45 15.67
C HIS A 377 12.27 13.24 14.28
N PRO A 378 13.54 12.79 14.21
CA PRO A 378 14.29 12.70 12.94
C PRO A 378 13.59 11.90 11.84
N ILE A 379 12.94 10.78 12.21
CA ILE A 379 12.19 9.97 11.25
C ILE A 379 10.99 10.74 10.67
N ILE A 380 10.31 11.57 11.45
CA ILE A 380 9.21 12.41 10.95
C ILE A 380 9.75 13.47 9.99
N VAL A 381 10.91 14.07 10.29
CA VAL A 381 11.60 14.99 9.38
C VAL A 381 11.93 14.30 8.05
N LEU A 382 12.43 13.06 8.09
CA LEU A 382 12.71 12.25 6.91
C LEU A 382 11.44 11.98 6.07
N VAL A 383 10.35 11.53 6.70
CA VAL A 383 9.08 11.28 5.99
C VAL A 383 8.55 12.55 5.36
N ASN A 384 8.54 13.66 6.11
CA ASN A 384 8.05 14.94 5.60
C ASN A 384 8.84 15.42 4.39
N ALA A 385 10.15 15.19 4.37
CA ALA A 385 11.01 15.52 3.24
C ALA A 385 10.66 14.72 2.00
N ILE A 386 10.45 13.41 2.16
CA ILE A 386 10.09 12.53 1.06
C ILE A 386 8.68 12.86 0.54
N LEU A 387 7.71 13.06 1.44
CA LEU A 387 6.34 13.43 1.06
C LEU A 387 6.25 14.79 0.36
N THR A 388 7.14 15.73 0.68
CA THR A 388 7.19 17.05 0.04
C THR A 388 8.22 17.14 -1.09
N GLN A 389 8.69 15.98 -1.59
CA GLN A 389 9.57 15.84 -2.75
C GLN A 389 10.87 16.65 -2.63
N LYS A 390 11.48 16.68 -1.43
CA LYS A 390 12.79 17.28 -1.17
C LYS A 390 13.93 16.33 -1.58
N ARG A 391 15.13 16.88 -1.77
CA ARG A 391 16.35 16.12 -2.11
C ARG A 391 16.96 15.51 -0.85
N VAL A 392 16.88 14.20 -0.70
CA VAL A 392 17.36 13.46 0.47
C VAL A 392 18.58 12.61 0.11
N VAL A 393 19.68 12.77 0.84
CA VAL A 393 20.91 12.01 0.63
C VAL A 393 21.26 11.22 1.89
N PHE A 394 21.49 9.91 1.75
CA PHE A 394 22.03 9.03 2.77
C PHE A 394 23.54 8.88 2.59
N LEU A 395 24.32 9.36 3.55
CA LEU A 395 25.77 9.27 3.53
C LEU A 395 26.25 8.10 4.40
N GLY A 396 26.93 7.14 3.77
CA GLY A 396 27.51 5.97 4.40
C GLY A 396 29.04 5.92 4.34
N HIS A 397 29.73 6.99 4.77
CA HIS A 397 31.20 6.98 4.73
C HIS A 397 31.78 5.82 5.57
N ASN A 398 32.70 5.05 4.98
CA ASN A 398 33.29 3.82 5.56
C ASN A 398 32.28 2.71 5.90
N ARG A 399 31.03 2.80 5.44
CA ARG A 399 30.04 1.70 5.52
C ARG A 399 30.02 0.91 4.21
N PRO A 400 29.63 -0.38 4.25
CA PRO A 400 29.33 -1.13 3.03
C PRO A 400 28.24 -0.43 2.23
N SER A 401 28.38 -0.40 0.91
CA SER A 401 27.42 0.28 0.03
C SER A 401 26.03 -0.35 0.12
N GLY A 402 25.94 -1.65 0.44
CA GLY A 402 24.68 -2.35 0.64
C GLY A 402 23.88 -1.83 1.82
N GLU A 403 24.53 -1.45 2.93
CA GLU A 403 23.86 -0.86 4.09
C GLU A 403 23.24 0.52 3.75
N VAL A 404 23.89 1.26 2.86
CA VAL A 404 23.38 2.56 2.37
C VAL A 404 22.16 2.35 1.49
N ALA A 405 22.24 1.41 0.54
CA ALA A 405 21.13 1.07 -0.35
C ALA A 405 19.90 0.57 0.43
N GLU A 406 20.11 -0.29 1.44
CA GLU A 406 19.05 -0.74 2.35
C GLU A 406 18.38 0.41 3.10
N ALA A 407 19.15 1.42 3.54
CA ALA A 407 18.59 2.58 4.24
C ALA A 407 17.73 3.46 3.32
N VAL A 408 18.15 3.67 2.06
CA VAL A 408 17.38 4.39 1.04
C VAL A 408 16.05 3.68 0.76
N LEU A 409 16.09 2.36 0.55
CA LEU A 409 14.89 1.56 0.34
C LEU A 409 13.95 1.57 1.54
N ALA A 410 14.51 1.45 2.75
CA ALA A 410 13.73 1.53 3.98
C ALA A 410 13.01 2.88 4.10
N ALA A 411 13.67 3.98 3.71
CA ALA A 411 13.06 5.30 3.70
C ALA A 411 11.91 5.41 2.69
N CYS A 412 12.06 4.83 1.49
CA CYS A 412 11.00 4.77 0.48
C CYS A 412 9.78 4.01 0.99
N ALA A 413 9.98 2.83 1.57
CA ALA A 413 8.90 2.01 2.12
C ALA A 413 8.21 2.67 3.33
N LEU A 414 8.97 3.40 4.15
CA LEU A 414 8.46 4.10 5.32
C LEU A 414 7.59 5.30 4.93
N ALA A 415 7.99 6.08 3.91
CA ALA A 415 7.18 7.17 3.36
C ALA A 415 5.95 6.65 2.59
N SER A 416 6.09 5.52 1.89
CA SER A 416 4.99 4.85 1.20
C SER A 416 3.90 4.37 2.15
N GLY A 417 4.29 3.80 3.29
CA GLY A 417 3.36 3.05 4.16
C GLY A 417 2.70 1.86 3.46
N GLY A 418 3.19 1.47 2.27
CA GLY A 418 2.57 0.49 1.37
C GLY A 418 1.23 0.95 0.80
N ILE A 419 1.04 2.26 0.64
CA ILE A 419 -0.18 2.91 0.10
C ILE A 419 0.21 3.95 -0.95
N LEU A 420 1.12 4.85 -0.61
CA LEU A 420 1.60 5.88 -1.53
C LEU A 420 2.69 5.29 -2.43
N ARG A 421 2.66 5.57 -3.73
CA ARG A 421 3.63 5.06 -4.70
C ARG A 421 4.39 6.16 -5.42
N GLY A 422 5.41 5.76 -6.16
CA GLY A 422 6.24 6.61 -7.00
C GLY A 422 7.59 6.99 -6.40
N PHE A 423 7.90 6.58 -5.17
CA PHE A 423 9.16 6.90 -4.48
C PHE A 423 10.36 6.19 -5.11
N THR A 424 10.22 4.90 -5.41
CA THR A 424 11.25 4.07 -6.05
C THR A 424 11.67 4.59 -7.42
N ARG A 425 10.78 5.25 -8.18
CA ARG A 425 11.12 5.84 -9.48
C ARG A 425 12.10 7.01 -9.40
N HIS A 426 12.21 7.67 -8.25
CA HIS A 426 13.19 8.74 -8.00
C HIS A 426 14.14 8.40 -6.85
N ALA A 427 14.22 7.11 -6.50
CA ALA A 427 15.21 6.60 -5.58
C ALA A 427 16.43 6.11 -6.37
N PHE A 428 17.60 6.43 -5.85
CA PHE A 428 18.90 5.98 -6.32
C PHE A 428 19.55 5.28 -5.13
N PRO A 429 19.26 3.97 -4.91
CA PRO A 429 19.75 3.29 -3.70
C PRO A 429 21.26 3.36 -3.55
N TYR A 430 21.98 3.42 -4.67
CA TYR A 430 23.38 3.79 -4.72
C TYR A 430 23.65 4.71 -5.92
N THR A 431 24.43 5.76 -5.70
CA THR A 431 24.96 6.65 -6.74
C THR A 431 26.34 7.19 -6.36
N ASP A 432 27.08 7.60 -7.36
CA ASP A 432 28.42 8.16 -7.29
C ASP A 432 28.45 9.65 -7.69
N LEU A 433 29.65 10.24 -7.71
CA LEU A 433 29.85 11.65 -8.05
C LEU A 433 29.66 11.94 -9.55
N THR A 434 29.85 10.93 -10.42
CA THR A 434 29.77 11.13 -11.88
C THR A 434 28.34 11.47 -12.30
N LYS A 435 27.33 11.00 -11.55
CA LYS A 435 25.91 11.26 -11.80
C LYS A 435 25.34 12.51 -11.14
N ILE A 436 26.15 13.34 -10.49
CA ILE A 436 25.61 14.48 -9.72
C ILE A 436 24.80 15.45 -10.61
N ASP A 437 25.26 15.72 -11.82
CA ASP A 437 24.60 16.64 -12.74
C ASP A 437 23.24 16.11 -13.20
N ASP A 438 23.13 14.80 -13.40
CA ASP A 438 21.86 14.15 -13.76
C ASP A 438 20.92 14.06 -12.56
N LEU A 439 21.47 13.82 -11.37
CA LEU A 439 20.72 13.77 -10.12
C LEU A 439 20.07 15.12 -9.80
N LEU A 440 20.79 16.22 -10.05
CA LEU A 440 20.29 17.59 -9.84
C LEU A 440 19.21 18.02 -10.83
N LYS A 441 19.06 17.35 -11.98
CA LYS A 441 17.93 17.57 -12.90
C LYS A 441 16.62 17.02 -12.33
N VAL A 442 16.69 16.10 -11.38
CA VAL A 442 15.50 15.54 -10.73
C VAL A 442 15.04 16.49 -9.63
N PRO A 443 13.77 16.98 -9.65
CA PRO A 443 13.30 18.02 -8.71
C PRO A 443 13.34 17.57 -7.25
N GLY A 444 13.17 16.27 -6.99
CA GLY A 444 13.39 15.66 -5.68
C GLY A 444 13.73 14.18 -5.85
N PHE A 445 14.73 13.72 -5.09
CA PHE A 445 15.28 12.38 -5.18
C PHE A 445 15.67 11.85 -3.81
N ILE A 446 15.82 10.53 -3.71
CA ILE A 446 16.32 9.85 -2.51
C ILE A 446 17.57 9.06 -2.92
N ALA A 447 18.76 9.51 -2.52
CA ALA A 447 20.01 8.94 -3.01
C ALA A 447 20.88 8.37 -1.88
N GLY A 448 21.56 7.26 -2.15
CA GLY A 448 22.57 6.67 -1.26
C GLY A 448 23.98 6.89 -1.80
N VAL A 449 24.86 7.43 -0.96
CA VAL A 449 26.25 7.78 -1.34
C VAL A 449 27.24 7.35 -0.26
N THR A 450 28.44 6.96 -0.67
CA THR A 450 29.55 6.62 0.25
C THR A 450 30.62 7.71 0.31
N ASN A 451 30.63 8.61 -0.68
CA ASN A 451 31.63 9.65 -0.79
C ASN A 451 31.34 10.82 0.17
N PRO A 452 32.28 11.19 1.06
CA PRO A 452 32.06 12.25 2.06
C PRO A 452 31.93 13.65 1.46
N THR A 453 32.32 13.84 0.19
CA THR A 453 32.21 15.14 -0.52
C THR A 453 30.80 15.71 -0.46
N PHE A 454 29.77 14.86 -0.51
CA PHE A 454 28.37 15.28 -0.39
C PHE A 454 28.09 16.07 0.89
N ALA A 455 28.76 15.78 2.02
CA ALA A 455 28.56 16.52 3.26
C ALA A 455 29.03 17.98 3.19
N ASN A 456 29.97 18.28 2.30
CA ASN A 456 30.58 19.61 2.16
C ASN A 456 29.82 20.52 1.18
N HIS A 457 28.89 19.96 0.40
CA HIS A 457 28.12 20.65 -0.63
C HIS A 457 26.62 20.68 -0.29
N PRO A 458 26.18 21.59 0.61
CA PRO A 458 24.78 21.71 1.00
C PRO A 458 23.84 22.16 -0.13
N GLU A 459 24.37 22.58 -1.27
CA GLU A 459 23.61 22.91 -2.48
C GLU A 459 23.07 21.67 -3.21
N TRP A 460 23.64 20.48 -2.97
CA TRP A 460 23.25 19.25 -3.66
C TRP A 460 22.07 18.53 -3.01
N TRP A 461 21.74 18.84 -1.76
CA TRP A 461 20.71 18.16 -0.99
C TRP A 461 19.98 19.12 -0.07
N ASP A 462 18.74 18.77 0.25
CA ASP A 462 17.91 19.49 1.22
C ASP A 462 18.04 18.85 2.61
N ILE A 463 18.15 17.52 2.65
CA ILE A 463 18.39 16.74 3.87
C ILE A 463 19.54 15.76 3.67
N LEU A 464 20.45 15.74 4.64
CA LEU A 464 21.54 14.79 4.73
C LEU A 464 21.32 13.86 5.93
N CYS A 465 21.21 12.57 5.64
CA CYS A 465 21.09 11.48 6.60
C CYS A 465 22.45 10.78 6.74
N ASP A 466 23.20 11.12 7.79
CA ASP A 466 24.51 10.54 8.07
C ASP A 466 24.36 9.22 8.84
N LEU A 467 24.63 8.09 8.18
CA LEU A 467 24.47 6.75 8.73
C LEU A 467 25.54 6.42 9.81
N PRO A 468 26.84 6.74 9.62
CA PRO A 468 27.84 6.58 10.68
C PRO A 468 27.51 7.30 11.98
N THR A 469 27.04 8.55 11.92
CA THR A 469 26.75 9.33 13.14
C THR A 469 25.31 9.17 13.63
N GLY A 470 24.41 8.66 12.77
CA GLY A 470 22.97 8.58 13.02
C GLY A 470 22.31 9.95 13.18
N ARG A 471 22.84 10.98 12.49
CA ARG A 471 22.32 12.35 12.54
C ARG A 471 21.71 12.76 11.21
N ILE A 472 20.58 13.47 11.30
CA ILE A 472 19.95 14.12 10.16
C ILE A 472 20.29 15.61 10.22
N LYS A 473 20.65 16.20 9.08
CA LYS A 473 20.94 17.64 8.94
C LYS A 473 20.03 18.22 7.86
N ILE A 474 19.53 19.42 8.10
CA ILE A 474 18.76 20.21 7.13
C ILE A 474 19.71 21.23 6.51
N SER A 475 19.71 21.34 5.18
CA SER A 475 20.55 22.27 4.44
C SER A 475 20.20 23.72 4.75
N THR A 476 21.19 24.61 4.71
CA THR A 476 20.98 26.06 4.77
C THR A 476 20.42 26.62 3.47
N HIS A 477 20.52 25.87 2.37
CA HIS A 477 20.02 26.22 1.04
C HIS A 477 18.64 25.61 0.74
N VAL A 478 17.97 25.03 1.75
CA VAL A 478 16.62 24.51 1.58
C VAL A 478 15.68 25.62 1.13
N GLU A 479 14.97 25.37 0.04
CA GLU A 479 13.98 26.31 -0.47
C GLU A 479 12.83 26.48 0.53
N PRO A 480 12.46 27.72 0.89
CA PRO A 480 11.38 27.97 1.83
C PRO A 480 10.05 27.50 1.26
N ALA A 481 9.15 27.09 2.16
CA ALA A 481 7.78 26.73 1.79
C ALA A 481 7.06 27.94 1.16
N PRO A 482 6.40 27.77 -0.01
CA PRO A 482 5.59 28.82 -0.61
C PRO A 482 4.38 29.13 0.29
N VAL A 483 3.88 30.37 0.19
CA VAL A 483 2.62 30.74 0.84
C VAL A 483 1.46 30.16 0.02
N THR A 484 0.69 29.28 0.62
CA THR A 484 -0.43 28.59 -0.05
C THR A 484 -1.79 29.10 0.43
N GLU A 485 -2.83 28.80 -0.33
CA GLU A 485 -4.21 29.18 -0.01
C GLU A 485 -4.68 28.58 1.32
N GLY A 486 -4.35 27.31 1.61
CA GLY A 486 -4.66 26.71 2.89
C GLY A 486 -3.98 27.41 4.07
N LEU A 487 -2.73 27.86 3.90
CA LEU A 487 -2.03 28.60 4.96
C LEU A 487 -2.77 29.91 5.28
N LEU A 488 -3.20 30.64 4.26
CA LEU A 488 -3.96 31.87 4.42
C LEU A 488 -5.34 31.64 5.05
N PHE A 489 -6.04 30.57 4.64
CA PHE A 489 -7.34 30.17 5.19
C PHE A 489 -7.27 29.98 6.71
N PHE A 490 -6.35 29.14 7.19
CA PHE A 490 -6.21 28.87 8.62
C PHE A 490 -5.61 30.06 9.39
N GLN A 491 -4.75 30.88 8.76
CA GLN A 491 -4.24 32.11 9.37
C GLN A 491 -5.37 33.12 9.62
N GLN A 492 -6.27 33.30 8.65
CA GLN A 492 -7.43 34.20 8.79
C GLN A 492 -8.39 33.69 9.86
N GLN A 493 -8.66 32.37 9.89
CA GLN A 493 -9.54 31.77 10.87
C GLN A 493 -8.98 31.86 12.31
N ASN A 494 -7.68 31.65 12.48
CA ASN A 494 -7.01 31.82 13.77
C ASN A 494 -6.95 33.29 14.23
N ALA A 495 -6.88 34.26 13.30
CA ALA A 495 -6.92 35.68 13.63
C ALA A 495 -8.30 36.14 14.16
N LEU A 496 -9.37 35.40 13.85
CA LEU A 496 -10.73 35.69 14.32
C LEU A 496 -11.03 35.08 15.70
N LEU A 497 -10.15 34.23 16.22
CA LEU A 497 -10.28 33.58 17.54
C LEU A 497 -9.41 34.34 18.57
N PRO A 498 -9.99 34.91 19.65
CA PRO A 498 -9.20 35.60 20.66
C PRO A 498 -8.21 34.64 21.32
N ASN A 499 -6.97 35.12 21.44
CA ASN A 499 -5.77 34.41 21.87
C ASN A 499 -5.95 33.67 23.20
N ASN A 500 -6.42 32.42 23.16
CA ASN A 500 -6.35 31.53 24.31
C ASN A 500 -4.99 30.83 24.29
N THR A 501 -3.95 31.59 24.60
CA THR A 501 -2.65 31.05 24.98
C THR A 501 -2.82 30.33 26.33
N SER A 502 -3.32 29.11 26.28
CA SER A 502 -3.22 28.16 27.38
C SER A 502 -2.64 26.85 26.84
N ASN A 503 -1.40 26.58 27.26
CA ASN A 503 -0.74 25.28 27.21
C ASN A 503 -1.74 24.15 27.45
N THR A 504 -1.88 23.17 26.54
CA THR A 504 -2.24 21.76 26.88
C THR A 504 -2.35 20.78 25.69
N THR A 505 -1.75 21.01 24.53
CA THR A 505 -1.37 19.88 23.64
C THR A 505 -0.02 20.15 23.00
N HIS A 506 1.03 19.52 23.51
CA HIS A 506 2.40 19.62 23.00
C HIS A 506 2.61 18.94 21.62
N ASP A 507 1.55 18.38 21.01
CA ASP A 507 1.65 17.58 19.78
C ASP A 507 0.33 17.61 18.97
N PRO A 508 0.02 18.70 18.25
CA PRO A 508 -1.23 18.83 17.50
C PRO A 508 -1.35 17.89 16.29
N THR A 509 -0.23 17.40 15.75
CA THR A 509 -0.20 16.40 14.67
C THR A 509 -0.24 14.95 15.20
N GLY A 510 0.06 14.75 16.48
CA GLY A 510 0.17 13.41 17.08
C GLY A 510 1.45 12.66 16.70
N ASP A 511 2.43 13.36 16.12
CA ASP A 511 3.68 12.77 15.62
C ASP A 511 4.56 12.24 16.76
N THR A 512 4.59 12.95 17.89
CA THR A 512 5.39 12.58 19.07
C THR A 512 4.83 11.33 19.72
N LEU A 513 3.52 11.30 19.97
CA LEU A 513 2.84 10.13 20.53
C LEU A 513 2.96 8.91 19.62
N PHE A 514 2.86 9.11 18.30
CA PHE A 514 3.07 8.05 17.33
C PHE A 514 4.50 7.48 17.39
N MET A 515 5.53 8.34 17.40
CA MET A 515 6.91 7.88 17.47
C MET A 515 7.24 7.19 18.79
N GLU A 516 6.68 7.64 19.92
CA GLU A 516 6.80 6.95 21.21
C GLU A 516 6.21 5.53 21.16
N ASP A 517 5.07 5.35 20.51
CA ASP A 517 4.44 4.04 20.33
C ASP A 517 5.27 3.11 19.41
N ILE A 518 5.89 3.65 18.36
CA ILE A 518 6.84 2.92 17.50
C ILE A 518 8.05 2.47 18.33
N LEU A 519 8.69 3.39 19.06
CA LEU A 519 9.87 3.09 19.89
C LEU A 519 9.55 2.09 21.00
N ARG A 520 8.36 2.18 21.61
CA ARG A 520 7.85 1.20 22.57
C ARG A 520 7.66 -0.18 21.95
N SER A 521 7.18 -0.25 20.71
CA SER A 521 7.02 -1.52 20.00
C SER A 521 8.35 -2.18 19.71
N ILE A 522 9.34 -1.37 19.32
CA ILE A 522 10.71 -1.83 19.09
C ILE A 522 11.35 -2.32 20.40
N SER A 523 11.18 -1.60 21.51
CA SER A 523 11.72 -2.02 22.81
C SER A 523 11.04 -3.29 23.35
N GLN A 524 9.75 -3.48 23.06
CA GLN A 524 8.99 -4.71 23.33
C GLN A 524 9.31 -5.86 22.37
N ARG A 525 10.24 -5.67 21.42
CA ARG A 525 10.68 -6.67 20.43
C ARG A 525 9.54 -7.17 19.53
N HIS A 526 8.57 -6.30 19.21
CA HIS A 526 7.63 -6.59 18.15
C HIS A 526 8.35 -6.73 16.81
N GLY A 527 7.88 -7.66 15.97
CA GLY A 527 8.47 -7.91 14.66
C GLY A 527 8.28 -6.75 13.67
N GLU A 528 9.04 -6.81 12.57
CA GLU A 528 9.04 -5.82 11.49
C GLU A 528 7.63 -5.55 10.91
N ASN A 529 6.81 -6.61 10.75
CA ASN A 529 5.44 -6.49 10.27
C ASN A 529 4.55 -5.60 11.16
N ALA A 530 4.73 -5.67 12.49
CA ALA A 530 3.97 -4.84 13.42
C ALA A 530 4.33 -3.35 13.27
N VAL A 531 5.62 -3.05 13.10
CA VAL A 531 6.12 -1.68 12.88
C VAL A 531 5.62 -1.15 11.53
N ARG A 532 5.71 -1.95 10.47
CA ARG A 532 5.16 -1.62 9.13
C ARG A 532 3.67 -1.31 9.19
N ALA A 533 2.89 -2.10 9.92
CA ALA A 533 1.46 -1.90 10.04
C ALA A 533 1.09 -0.61 10.80
N LYS A 534 1.90 -0.20 11.79
CA LYS A 534 1.74 1.12 12.45
C LYS A 534 2.05 2.28 11.51
N TRP A 535 3.13 2.18 10.73
CA TRP A 535 3.46 3.18 9.69
C TRP A 535 2.40 3.29 8.61
N ARG A 536 1.86 2.17 8.14
CA ARG A 536 0.71 2.14 7.25
C ARG A 536 -0.47 2.91 7.84
N GLY A 537 -0.81 2.66 9.11
CA GLY A 537 -1.88 3.37 9.81
C GLY A 537 -1.64 4.88 9.85
N TYR A 538 -0.40 5.30 10.09
CA TYR A 538 0.01 6.70 10.08
C TYR A 538 -0.16 7.35 8.70
N ILE A 539 0.29 6.71 7.62
CA ILE A 539 0.12 7.22 6.25
C ILE A 539 -1.35 7.21 5.81
N THR A 540 -2.12 6.18 6.18
CA THR A 540 -3.57 6.11 5.94
C THR A 540 -4.29 7.28 6.61
N LYS A 541 -3.93 7.59 7.86
CA LYS A 541 -4.43 8.74 8.59
C LYS A 541 -4.06 10.03 7.85
N PHE A 542 -2.79 10.22 7.50
CA PHE A 542 -2.32 11.41 6.80
C PHE A 542 -3.13 11.71 5.53
N VAL A 543 -3.34 10.71 4.67
CA VAL A 543 -4.12 10.85 3.44
C VAL A 543 -5.58 11.22 3.72
N ARG A 544 -6.22 10.61 4.72
CA ARG A 544 -7.63 10.91 5.05
C ARG A 544 -7.78 12.29 5.69
N VAL A 545 -6.79 12.74 6.47
CA VAL A 545 -6.73 14.12 6.99
C VAL A 545 -6.50 15.10 5.84
N ALA A 546 -5.66 14.75 4.85
CA ALA A 546 -5.46 15.56 3.64
C ALA A 546 -6.74 15.68 2.80
N ALA A 547 -7.52 14.60 2.66
CA ALA A 547 -8.81 14.65 1.98
C ALA A 547 -9.78 15.64 2.67
N ALA A 548 -9.89 15.58 4.00
CA ALA A 548 -10.72 16.51 4.76
C ALA A 548 -10.21 17.96 4.72
N PHE A 549 -8.89 18.16 4.67
CA PHE A 549 -8.28 19.48 4.44
C PHE A 549 -8.71 20.04 3.08
N GLU A 550 -8.66 19.21 2.02
CA GLU A 550 -9.06 19.65 0.69
C GLU A 550 -10.53 20.04 0.62
N GLU A 551 -11.40 19.26 1.25
CA GLU A 551 -12.81 19.59 1.37
C GLU A 551 -13.02 20.90 2.13
N ALA A 552 -12.29 21.13 3.23
CA ALA A 552 -12.44 22.33 4.06
C ALA A 552 -11.94 23.61 3.36
N VAL A 553 -10.82 23.52 2.62
CA VAL A 553 -10.17 24.69 2.00
C VAL A 553 -10.67 24.94 0.57
N TYR A 554 -10.83 23.88 -0.23
CA TYR A 554 -11.17 23.97 -1.66
C TYR A 554 -12.60 23.55 -1.99
N GLY A 555 -13.35 23.05 -1.01
CA GLY A 555 -14.75 22.64 -1.17
C GLY A 555 -14.94 21.25 -1.76
N ALA A 556 -13.89 20.58 -2.23
CA ALA A 556 -13.91 19.21 -2.73
C ALA A 556 -12.51 18.58 -2.66
N SER A 557 -12.45 17.25 -2.57
CA SER A 557 -11.19 16.51 -2.60
C SER A 557 -11.13 15.54 -3.78
N ASN A 558 -9.96 15.45 -4.42
CA ASN A 558 -9.69 14.42 -5.43
C ASN A 558 -9.23 13.10 -4.80
N LEU A 559 -8.93 13.11 -3.50
CA LEU A 559 -8.51 11.94 -2.72
C LEU A 559 -9.69 11.08 -2.27
N TYR A 560 -10.92 11.53 -2.51
CA TYR A 560 -12.13 10.81 -2.20
C TYR A 560 -13.13 10.94 -3.35
N ILE A 561 -13.50 9.81 -3.96
CA ILE A 561 -14.51 9.80 -5.02
C ILE A 561 -15.89 9.72 -4.36
N ILE A 562 -16.58 10.86 -4.37
CA ILE A 562 -17.99 10.99 -3.97
C ILE A 562 -18.84 10.42 -5.11
N GLY A 563 -19.62 9.37 -4.83
CA GLY A 563 -20.49 8.78 -5.84
C GLY A 563 -21.66 9.70 -6.22
N PRO A 564 -22.30 9.55 -7.39
CA PRO A 564 -23.45 10.36 -7.76
C PRO A 564 -24.56 10.28 -6.71
N GLY A 565 -25.11 11.44 -6.31
CA GLY A 565 -26.21 11.58 -5.33
C GLY A 565 -25.83 11.99 -3.90
N GLU A 566 -24.56 12.28 -3.64
CA GLU A 566 -24.04 12.64 -2.31
C GLU A 566 -23.66 14.12 -2.29
N GLU A 567 -24.35 14.91 -1.45
CA GLU A 567 -24.09 16.34 -1.30
C GLU A 567 -22.84 16.58 -0.45
N LEU A 568 -22.04 17.58 -0.86
CA LEU A 568 -20.85 18.08 -0.18
C LEU A 568 -21.22 18.79 1.13
N SER A 569 -21.60 18.01 2.15
CA SER A 569 -21.84 18.42 3.54
C SER A 569 -22.90 19.50 3.78
N PRO A 570 -23.72 19.35 4.82
CA PRO A 570 -23.86 20.50 5.72
C PRO A 570 -23.77 20.07 7.18
N ASP A 571 -22.73 20.55 7.86
CA ASP A 571 -22.68 20.85 9.30
C ASP A 571 -23.65 20.07 10.21
N SER A 572 -23.35 18.80 10.51
CA SER A 572 -23.52 18.19 11.85
C SER A 572 -23.42 16.65 11.77
N PRO A 573 -22.85 15.96 12.78
CA PRO A 573 -23.01 14.52 12.98
C PRO A 573 -24.48 14.09 13.23
N THR A 574 -25.41 15.06 13.30
CA THR A 574 -26.81 14.92 13.72
C THR A 574 -27.82 15.45 12.69
N GLY A 575 -27.46 15.52 11.40
CA GLY A 575 -28.46 15.77 10.35
C GLY A 575 -29.50 14.62 10.34
N HIS A 576 -30.80 14.95 10.29
CA HIS A 576 -31.87 13.95 10.31
C HIS A 576 -31.65 12.89 9.22
N GLN A 577 -31.63 11.62 9.66
CA GLN A 577 -31.56 10.44 8.79
C GLN A 577 -32.61 10.57 7.68
N SER A 578 -32.19 10.45 6.42
CA SER A 578 -33.11 10.11 5.33
C SER A 578 -33.54 8.66 5.54
N ASP A 579 -34.85 8.44 5.74
CA ASP A 579 -35.54 7.15 5.96
C ASP A 579 -34.77 6.09 6.79
N ALA A 580 -35.13 5.98 8.07
CA ALA A 580 -34.67 4.92 8.99
C ALA A 580 -34.99 3.48 8.51
N SER A 581 -35.75 3.34 7.42
CA SER A 581 -36.12 2.08 6.77
C SER A 581 -35.11 1.60 5.71
N ASP A 582 -34.18 2.44 5.24
CA ASP A 582 -33.16 2.04 4.24
C ASP A 582 -31.74 1.98 4.85
N PRO A 583 -31.28 0.79 5.29
CA PRO A 583 -29.94 0.61 5.84
C PRO A 583 -28.81 0.84 4.82
N SER A 584 -29.11 1.04 3.54
CA SER A 584 -28.11 1.35 2.50
C SER A 584 -27.72 2.83 2.40
N SER A 585 -28.45 3.73 3.08
CA SER A 585 -28.28 5.19 3.00
C SER A 585 -27.47 5.81 4.15
N LEU A 586 -26.68 4.99 4.87
CA LEU A 586 -25.89 5.49 6.00
C LEU A 586 -24.84 6.52 5.50
N ARG A 587 -25.00 7.78 5.92
CA ARG A 587 -24.16 8.91 5.51
C ARG A 587 -22.94 9.07 6.40
N GLY A 588 -21.84 9.55 5.79
CA GLY A 588 -20.61 9.95 6.48
C GLY A 588 -19.37 9.31 5.85
N HIS A 589 -18.35 10.12 5.65
CA HIS A 589 -17.08 9.70 5.05
C HIS A 589 -15.89 10.40 5.69
N GLY A 590 -14.68 9.99 5.30
CA GLY A 590 -13.44 10.63 5.73
C GLY A 590 -12.96 10.18 7.11
N TYR A 591 -11.96 10.87 7.64
CA TYR A 591 -11.38 10.56 8.97
C TYR A 591 -12.33 10.94 10.11
N VAL A 592 -12.21 10.23 11.25
CA VAL A 592 -13.09 10.43 12.41
C VAL A 592 -12.30 11.12 13.52
N TRP A 593 -12.69 12.35 13.84
CA TRP A 593 -12.19 13.08 15.01
C TRP A 593 -13.13 12.93 16.20
N THR A 594 -12.59 13.06 17.41
CA THR A 594 -13.37 13.06 18.66
C THR A 594 -14.31 14.26 18.76
N ASP A 595 -13.89 15.39 18.22
CA ASP A 595 -14.54 16.69 18.32
C ASP A 595 -14.05 17.63 17.19
N GLU A 596 -14.87 18.62 16.84
CA GLU A 596 -14.56 19.56 15.76
C GLU A 596 -13.35 20.45 16.10
N MET A 597 -13.09 20.73 17.39
CA MET A 597 -11.91 21.49 17.80
C MET A 597 -10.61 20.69 17.60
N ALA A 598 -10.62 19.37 17.81
CA ALA A 598 -9.49 18.52 17.46
C ALA A 598 -9.24 18.49 15.95
N LYS A 599 -10.31 18.38 15.14
CA LYS A 599 -10.22 18.47 13.68
C LYS A 599 -9.55 19.77 13.24
N GLN A 600 -10.06 20.91 13.70
CA GLN A 600 -9.53 22.22 13.34
C GLN A 600 -8.05 22.40 13.75
N ARG A 601 -7.66 21.92 14.93
CA ARG A 601 -6.27 21.96 15.40
C ARG A 601 -5.34 21.09 14.56
N GLU A 602 -5.75 19.87 14.23
CA GLU A 602 -4.93 18.96 13.44
C GLU A 602 -4.76 19.43 11.99
N LEU A 603 -5.85 19.93 11.38
CA LEU A 603 -5.82 20.50 10.03
C LEU A 603 -4.88 21.72 9.97
N SER A 604 -5.02 22.66 10.91
CA SER A 604 -4.18 23.86 10.97
C SER A 604 -2.69 23.56 11.24
N ALA A 605 -2.38 22.49 11.97
CA ALA A 605 -1.00 22.07 12.21
C ALA A 605 -0.37 21.32 11.01
N SER A 606 -1.20 20.68 10.17
CA SER A 606 -0.74 19.84 9.06
C SER A 606 -0.69 20.56 7.70
N VAL A 607 -1.17 21.81 7.63
CA VAL A 607 -1.32 22.59 6.39
C VAL A 607 -0.07 22.54 5.50
N SER A 608 1.07 22.95 6.04
CA SER A 608 2.34 23.05 5.30
C SER A 608 2.76 21.70 4.71
N ARG A 609 2.51 20.59 5.43
CA ARG A 609 2.84 19.24 4.97
C ARG A 609 1.89 18.77 3.87
N ILE A 610 0.59 18.99 4.06
CA ILE A 610 -0.45 18.57 3.11
C ILE A 610 -0.27 19.33 1.79
N GLU A 611 -0.13 20.65 1.85
CA GLU A 611 0.07 21.50 0.67
C GLU A 611 1.37 21.20 -0.07
N GLY A 612 2.44 20.89 0.68
CA GLY A 612 3.69 20.42 0.11
C GLY A 612 3.51 19.09 -0.63
N TRP A 613 2.71 18.16 -0.10
CA TRP A 613 2.44 16.85 -0.72
C TRP A 613 1.51 16.93 -1.94
N ARG A 614 0.50 17.80 -1.93
CA ARG A 614 -0.51 17.94 -3.00
C ARG A 614 0.06 18.27 -4.38
N ASN A 615 1.24 18.90 -4.42
CA ASN A 615 1.93 19.25 -5.67
C ASN A 615 2.98 18.21 -6.09
N THR A 616 3.00 17.04 -5.45
CA THR A 616 4.01 15.99 -5.72
C THR A 616 3.48 14.89 -6.62
N ARG A 617 4.42 14.18 -7.26
CA ARG A 617 4.14 13.00 -8.08
C ARG A 617 3.37 11.91 -7.32
N SER A 618 3.69 11.75 -6.03
CA SER A 618 3.04 10.74 -5.17
C SER A 618 1.56 11.03 -4.94
N TYR A 619 1.16 12.31 -4.85
CA TYR A 619 -0.25 12.70 -4.75
C TYR A 619 -1.02 12.36 -6.04
N TYR A 620 -0.48 12.70 -7.21
CA TYR A 620 -1.11 12.37 -8.49
C TYR A 620 -1.19 10.86 -8.73
N SER A 621 -0.12 10.12 -8.40
CA SER A 621 -0.10 8.66 -8.50
C SER A 621 -1.17 8.02 -7.60
N TYR A 622 -1.35 8.57 -6.40
CA TYR A 622 -2.35 8.10 -5.46
C TYR A 622 -3.79 8.39 -5.91
N ILE A 623 -4.05 9.54 -6.54
CA ILE A 623 -5.36 9.79 -7.20
C ILE A 623 -5.65 8.76 -8.28
N GLN A 624 -4.65 8.45 -9.12
CA GLN A 624 -4.79 7.43 -10.15
C GLN A 624 -5.09 6.05 -9.54
N ASP A 625 -4.42 5.70 -8.44
CA ASP A 625 -4.65 4.43 -7.73
C ASP A 625 -6.07 4.35 -7.18
N ILE A 626 -6.56 5.44 -6.56
CA ILE A 626 -7.93 5.50 -6.08
C ILE A 626 -8.89 5.29 -7.25
N ALA A 627 -8.70 6.00 -8.37
CA ALA A 627 -9.56 5.87 -9.55
C ALA A 627 -9.53 4.45 -10.15
N ALA A 628 -8.35 3.82 -10.22
CA ALA A 628 -8.18 2.46 -10.69
C ALA A 628 -8.81 1.43 -9.75
N MET A 629 -8.75 1.65 -8.43
CA MET A 629 -9.34 0.75 -7.43
C MET A 629 -10.85 0.94 -7.24
N TYR A 630 -11.40 2.11 -7.54
CA TYR A 630 -12.78 2.48 -7.16
C TYR A 630 -13.85 1.61 -7.83
N PHE A 631 -13.65 1.20 -9.08
CA PHE A 631 -14.63 0.41 -9.84
C PHE A 631 -14.42 -1.12 -9.71
N PRO A 632 -13.21 -1.69 -9.89
CA PRO A 632 -12.99 -3.14 -9.79
C PRO A 632 -12.66 -3.64 -8.38
N ALA A 633 -12.01 -2.84 -7.52
CA ALA A 633 -11.41 -3.31 -6.26
C ALA A 633 -12.12 -2.87 -4.97
N ARG A 634 -13.17 -2.03 -5.06
CA ARG A 634 -14.02 -1.63 -3.93
C ARG A 634 -15.45 -2.19 -4.09
N PRO A 635 -15.69 -3.46 -3.71
CA PRO A 635 -16.99 -4.12 -3.86
C PRO A 635 -18.13 -3.35 -3.19
N ILE A 636 -17.86 -2.81 -1.99
CA ILE A 636 -18.82 -2.03 -1.22
C ILE A 636 -18.46 -0.55 -1.38
N GLN A 637 -19.22 0.11 -2.25
CA GLN A 637 -19.13 1.55 -2.47
C GLN A 637 -19.88 2.34 -1.39
N ARG A 638 -21.02 1.82 -0.93
CA ARG A 638 -21.84 2.42 0.12
C ARG A 638 -22.36 1.37 1.10
N PRO A 639 -22.26 1.61 2.41
CA PRO A 639 -21.70 2.78 3.10
C PRO A 639 -20.15 2.75 3.20
N ASP A 640 -19.52 3.86 3.61
CA ASP A 640 -18.06 3.90 3.87
C ASP A 640 -17.70 3.10 5.13
N ILE A 641 -17.34 1.83 4.92
CA ILE A 641 -17.02 0.88 5.98
C ILE A 641 -15.93 1.41 6.91
N THR A 642 -14.88 2.03 6.36
CA THR A 642 -13.74 2.52 7.15
C THR A 642 -14.17 3.64 8.09
N HIS A 643 -14.92 4.61 7.57
CA HIS A 643 -15.42 5.71 8.37
C HIS A 643 -16.32 5.21 9.51
N HIS A 644 -17.30 4.35 9.22
CA HIS A 644 -18.23 3.88 10.24
C HIS A 644 -17.60 2.93 11.26
N HIS A 645 -16.63 2.12 10.85
CA HIS A 645 -15.83 1.31 11.77
C HIS A 645 -15.03 2.20 12.74
N ASP A 646 -14.39 3.26 12.24
CA ASP A 646 -13.67 4.20 13.10
C ASP A 646 -14.61 4.97 14.03
N ARG A 647 -15.85 5.26 13.62
CA ARG A 647 -16.88 5.83 14.52
C ARG A 647 -17.19 4.89 15.69
N LEU A 648 -17.37 3.59 15.44
CA LEU A 648 -17.58 2.60 16.51
C LEU A 648 -16.38 2.51 17.46
N ARG A 649 -15.17 2.74 16.94
CA ARG A 649 -13.92 2.68 17.70
C ARG A 649 -13.66 3.94 18.53
N ALA A 650 -13.84 5.12 17.95
CA ALA A 650 -13.36 6.39 18.50
C ALA A 650 -14.44 7.22 19.20
N LEU A 651 -15.72 7.03 18.85
CA LEU A 651 -16.82 7.87 19.35
C LEU A 651 -17.71 7.13 20.34
N LYS A 652 -18.29 7.90 21.26
CA LYS A 652 -19.38 7.44 22.14
C LYS A 652 -20.71 7.68 21.42
N LEU A 653 -21.14 6.70 20.65
CA LEU A 653 -22.38 6.78 19.87
C LEU A 653 -23.61 6.49 20.73
N SER A 654 -24.74 7.09 20.36
CA SER A 654 -26.04 6.69 20.91
C SER A 654 -26.46 5.29 20.43
N HIS A 655 -27.43 4.68 21.11
CA HIS A 655 -27.97 3.38 20.71
C HIS A 655 -28.58 3.42 19.30
N SER A 656 -29.26 4.50 18.91
CA SER A 656 -29.83 4.63 17.56
C SER A 656 -28.76 4.75 16.47
N GLU A 657 -27.69 5.52 16.71
CA GLU A 657 -26.59 5.69 15.76
C GLU A 657 -25.73 4.44 15.62
N SER A 658 -25.46 3.74 16.72
CA SER A 658 -24.73 2.48 16.65
C SER A 658 -25.56 1.39 15.97
N ALA A 659 -26.89 1.34 16.22
CA ALA A 659 -27.81 0.43 15.53
C ALA A 659 -27.76 0.60 14.00
N SER A 660 -27.83 1.84 13.50
CA SER A 660 -27.81 2.08 12.06
C SER A 660 -26.50 1.64 11.41
N ILE A 661 -25.36 1.81 12.09
CA ILE A 661 -24.06 1.31 11.62
C ILE A 661 -24.05 -0.22 11.52
N TYR A 662 -24.46 -0.94 12.58
CA TYR A 662 -24.44 -2.40 12.56
C TYR A 662 -25.38 -2.98 11.50
N LEU A 663 -26.58 -2.42 11.34
CA LEU A 663 -27.54 -2.84 10.31
C LEU A 663 -27.02 -2.56 8.90
N ALA A 664 -26.42 -1.40 8.67
CA ALA A 664 -25.83 -1.05 7.38
C ALA A 664 -24.65 -1.96 7.01
N LEU A 665 -23.75 -2.25 7.97
CA LEU A 665 -22.64 -3.18 7.77
C LEU A 665 -23.13 -4.60 7.46
N ALA A 666 -24.11 -5.10 8.22
CA ALA A 666 -24.69 -6.42 7.98
C ALA A 666 -25.38 -6.50 6.61
N HIS A 667 -26.03 -5.42 6.16
CA HIS A 667 -26.69 -5.36 4.86
C HIS A 667 -25.70 -5.26 3.69
N ALA A 668 -24.62 -4.49 3.83
CA ALA A 668 -23.65 -4.24 2.77
C ALA A 668 -22.65 -5.39 2.58
N VAL A 669 -22.22 -6.04 3.66
CA VAL A 669 -21.18 -7.09 3.63
C VAL A 669 -21.81 -8.45 3.37
N LYS A 670 -22.06 -8.80 2.11
CA LYS A 670 -22.66 -10.08 1.70
C LYS A 670 -21.68 -11.01 0.99
N ASP A 671 -20.89 -10.47 0.09
CA ASP A 671 -20.11 -11.25 -0.86
C ASP A 671 -18.68 -11.49 -0.36
N TYR A 672 -17.98 -12.45 -0.98
CA TYR A 672 -16.58 -12.77 -0.66
C TYR A 672 -15.70 -11.50 -0.61
N ALA A 673 -15.76 -10.69 -1.66
CA ALA A 673 -14.94 -9.48 -1.77
C ALA A 673 -15.36 -8.39 -0.75
N GLY A 674 -16.64 -8.30 -0.41
CA GLY A 674 -17.14 -7.41 0.64
C GLY A 674 -16.63 -7.78 2.04
N ILE A 675 -16.53 -9.10 2.32
CA ILE A 675 -15.90 -9.58 3.56
C ILE A 675 -14.41 -9.24 3.57
N CYS A 676 -13.68 -9.47 2.46
CA CYS A 676 -12.28 -9.05 2.35
C CYS A 676 -12.11 -7.55 2.62
N GLN A 677 -12.98 -6.69 2.06
CA GLN A 677 -12.94 -5.25 2.30
C GLN A 677 -13.14 -4.91 3.79
N LEU A 678 -14.09 -5.56 4.46
CA LEU A 678 -14.31 -5.39 5.91
C LEU A 678 -13.08 -5.81 6.73
N LEU A 679 -12.44 -6.93 6.37
CA LEU A 679 -11.25 -7.42 7.07
C LEU A 679 -10.03 -6.50 6.90
N CYS A 680 -9.88 -5.84 5.75
CA CYS A 680 -8.85 -4.79 5.57
C CYS A 680 -9.06 -3.58 6.49
N VAL A 681 -10.32 -3.23 6.79
CA VAL A 681 -10.66 -2.11 7.68
C VAL A 681 -10.46 -2.45 9.16
N ALA A 682 -10.61 -3.73 9.51
CA ALA A 682 -10.51 -4.22 10.88
C ALA A 682 -9.31 -5.17 11.05
N PRO A 683 -8.06 -4.70 10.85
CA PRO A 683 -6.89 -5.56 10.93
C PRO A 683 -6.65 -6.08 12.35
N GLU A 684 -6.03 -7.26 12.45
CA GLU A 684 -5.81 -7.98 13.71
C GLU A 684 -5.04 -7.14 14.75
N ASN A 685 -4.09 -6.33 14.29
CA ASN A 685 -3.27 -5.44 15.12
C ASN A 685 -4.05 -4.25 15.71
N GLN A 686 -5.24 -3.92 15.19
CA GLN A 686 -6.11 -2.85 15.67
C GLN A 686 -7.42 -3.38 16.25
N ALA A 687 -7.31 -4.40 17.09
CA ALA A 687 -8.41 -5.09 17.77
C ALA A 687 -9.31 -5.96 16.88
N GLY A 688 -9.00 -6.12 15.58
CA GLY A 688 -9.72 -7.01 14.68
C GLY A 688 -11.23 -6.77 14.71
N LEU A 689 -12.00 -7.85 14.77
CA LEU A 689 -13.47 -7.82 14.79
C LEU A 689 -14.08 -7.40 16.14
N PHE A 690 -13.30 -6.91 17.11
CA PHE A 690 -13.79 -6.58 18.45
C PHE A 690 -14.92 -5.55 18.41
N TYR A 691 -14.72 -4.41 17.73
CA TYR A 691 -15.74 -3.34 17.67
C TYR A 691 -16.99 -3.76 16.90
N ILE A 692 -16.85 -4.62 15.89
CA ILE A 692 -17.99 -5.21 15.16
C ILE A 692 -18.76 -6.17 16.08
N SER A 693 -18.04 -6.96 16.89
CA SER A 693 -18.64 -7.91 17.82
C SER A 693 -19.39 -7.25 18.98
N MET A 694 -19.16 -5.97 19.25
CA MET A 694 -19.90 -5.23 20.29
C MET A 694 -21.39 -5.08 19.95
N GLY A 695 -21.79 -5.21 18.68
CA GLY A 695 -23.19 -5.25 18.26
C GLY A 695 -24.00 -6.38 18.89
N LEU A 696 -23.34 -7.46 19.34
CA LEU A 696 -23.97 -8.57 20.06
C LEU A 696 -24.55 -8.17 21.42
N PHE A 697 -24.11 -7.05 21.99
CA PHE A 697 -24.55 -6.54 23.29
C PHE A 697 -25.45 -5.31 23.16
N HIS A 698 -25.90 -4.98 21.95
CA HIS A 698 -26.81 -3.87 21.71
C HIS A 698 -28.20 -4.14 22.35
N PRO A 699 -28.90 -3.12 22.91
CA PRO A 699 -30.22 -3.30 23.52
C PRO A 699 -31.30 -3.79 22.54
N ASP A 700 -31.22 -3.37 21.28
CA ASP A 700 -32.14 -3.82 20.22
C ASP A 700 -31.83 -5.24 19.77
N GLN A 701 -32.85 -6.10 19.74
CA GLN A 701 -32.76 -7.50 19.31
C GLN A 701 -32.41 -7.62 17.82
N VAL A 702 -32.96 -6.77 16.96
CA VAL A 702 -32.75 -6.84 15.51
C VAL A 702 -31.27 -6.62 15.18
N VAL A 703 -30.64 -5.68 15.88
CA VAL A 703 -29.21 -5.40 15.75
C VAL A 703 -28.36 -6.60 16.19
N ARG A 704 -28.73 -7.25 17.30
CA ARG A 704 -28.01 -8.45 17.78
C ARG A 704 -28.07 -9.58 16.77
N GLU A 705 -29.25 -9.83 16.19
CA GLU A 705 -29.46 -10.86 15.18
C GLU A 705 -28.70 -10.57 13.88
N ALA A 706 -28.79 -9.33 13.37
CA ALA A 706 -28.02 -8.90 12.19
C ALA A 706 -26.49 -9.02 12.40
N THR A 707 -26.02 -8.72 13.62
CA THR A 707 -24.61 -8.90 13.98
C THR A 707 -24.19 -10.37 13.96
N VAL A 708 -25.04 -11.28 14.46
CA VAL A 708 -24.80 -12.73 14.39
C VAL A 708 -24.70 -13.20 12.94
N ASP A 709 -25.60 -12.76 12.06
CA ASP A 709 -25.59 -13.15 10.64
C ASP A 709 -24.34 -12.63 9.90
N LEU A 710 -23.87 -11.42 10.23
CA LEU A 710 -22.60 -10.91 9.74
C LEU A 710 -21.42 -11.76 10.22
N LEU A 711 -21.36 -12.09 11.52
CA LEU A 711 -20.28 -12.90 12.09
C LEU A 711 -20.29 -14.34 11.56
N ASP A 712 -21.46 -14.93 11.29
CA ASP A 712 -21.58 -16.26 10.67
C ASP A 712 -20.98 -16.27 9.26
N ARG A 713 -21.28 -15.24 8.45
CA ARG A 713 -20.67 -15.07 7.12
C ARG A 713 -19.15 -14.92 7.22
N ILE A 714 -18.66 -14.09 8.13
CA ILE A 714 -17.21 -13.91 8.35
C ILE A 714 -16.56 -15.22 8.79
N ALA A 715 -17.17 -15.97 9.71
CA ALA A 715 -16.62 -17.24 10.18
C ALA A 715 -16.56 -18.32 9.08
N SER A 716 -17.46 -18.27 8.10
CA SER A 716 -17.45 -19.17 6.94
C SER A 716 -16.41 -18.79 5.87
N HIS A 717 -15.93 -17.56 5.88
CA HIS A 717 -14.97 -17.05 4.90
C HIS A 717 -13.55 -17.60 5.14
N PRO A 718 -12.77 -17.97 4.10
CA PRO A 718 -11.42 -18.53 4.26
C PRO A 718 -10.49 -17.68 5.12
N ALA A 719 -10.45 -16.36 4.90
CA ALA A 719 -9.70 -15.45 5.77
C ALA A 719 -10.44 -15.12 7.08
N GLY A 720 -11.77 -15.01 7.02
CA GLY A 720 -12.56 -14.50 8.14
C GLY A 720 -12.61 -15.47 9.32
N ARG A 721 -12.47 -16.78 9.07
CA ARG A 721 -12.35 -17.80 10.12
C ARG A 721 -11.16 -17.55 11.07
N HIS A 722 -10.05 -17.02 10.56
CA HIS A 722 -8.86 -16.72 11.36
C HIS A 722 -9.13 -15.53 12.27
N PHE A 723 -9.71 -14.46 11.73
CA PHE A 723 -10.15 -13.29 12.50
C PHE A 723 -11.17 -13.68 13.57
N TRP A 724 -12.17 -14.50 13.23
CA TRP A 724 -13.14 -15.03 14.19
C TRP A 724 -12.50 -15.87 15.30
N THR A 725 -11.48 -16.65 14.96
CA THR A 725 -10.75 -17.46 15.95
C THR A 725 -10.03 -16.57 16.97
N GLN A 726 -9.51 -15.42 16.56
CA GLN A 726 -8.84 -14.46 17.44
C GLN A 726 -9.80 -13.62 18.29
N VAL A 727 -11.10 -13.57 17.96
CA VAL A 727 -12.09 -12.86 18.77
C VAL A 727 -12.11 -13.40 20.21
N GLY A 728 -12.11 -12.49 21.18
CA GLY A 728 -12.08 -12.81 22.61
C GLY A 728 -13.28 -13.66 23.06
N ARG A 729 -13.07 -14.44 24.13
CA ARG A 729 -14.10 -15.34 24.69
C ARG A 729 -15.40 -14.61 25.05
N PHE A 730 -15.30 -13.37 25.53
CA PHE A 730 -16.45 -12.54 25.87
C PHE A 730 -17.43 -12.38 24.70
N ALA A 731 -16.94 -11.94 23.53
CA ALA A 731 -17.76 -11.79 22.34
C ALA A 731 -18.30 -13.14 21.84
N LYS A 732 -17.50 -14.22 21.90
CA LYS A 732 -17.96 -15.57 21.53
C LYS A 732 -19.11 -16.07 22.40
N LEU A 733 -19.10 -15.79 23.70
CA LEU A 733 -20.20 -16.13 24.60
C LEU A 733 -21.46 -15.32 24.28
N GLY A 734 -21.32 -14.03 23.98
CA GLY A 734 -22.42 -13.19 23.50
C GLY A 734 -23.06 -13.76 22.23
N TYR A 735 -22.23 -14.16 21.26
CA TYR A 735 -22.68 -14.79 20.02
C TYR A 735 -23.46 -16.09 20.28
N ILE A 736 -22.94 -16.99 21.13
CA ILE A 736 -23.63 -18.26 21.46
C ILE A 736 -24.97 -17.98 22.14
N ARG A 737 -25.03 -16.98 23.03
CA ARG A 737 -26.26 -16.59 23.72
C ARG A 737 -27.32 -16.13 22.73
N VAL A 738 -27.00 -15.15 21.88
CA VAL A 738 -27.95 -14.59 20.90
C VAL A 738 -28.40 -15.67 19.92
N LYS A 739 -27.49 -16.54 19.47
CA LYS A 739 -27.82 -17.65 18.57
C LYS A 739 -28.82 -18.63 19.21
N ARG A 740 -28.63 -19.01 20.49
CA ARG A 740 -29.57 -19.85 21.22
C ARG A 740 -30.93 -19.18 21.44
N GLU A 741 -30.94 -17.88 21.76
CA GLU A 741 -32.18 -17.11 21.91
C GLU A 741 -32.97 -17.10 20.59
N ARG A 742 -32.29 -16.92 19.45
CA ARG A 742 -32.88 -17.02 18.10
C ARG A 742 -33.42 -18.42 17.78
N ASP A 743 -32.63 -19.45 18.04
CA ASP A 743 -33.03 -20.84 17.76
C ASP A 743 -34.23 -21.25 18.63
N ALA A 744 -34.28 -20.81 19.89
CA ALA A 744 -35.43 -21.02 20.77
C ALA A 744 -36.69 -20.26 20.31
N ALA A 745 -36.54 -19.02 19.83
CA ALA A 745 -37.64 -18.25 19.24
C ALA A 745 -38.18 -18.90 17.95
N THR A 746 -37.30 -19.52 17.15
CA THR A 746 -37.67 -20.20 15.91
C THR A 746 -38.34 -21.56 16.17
N GLN A 747 -38.00 -22.24 17.27
CA GLN A 747 -38.64 -23.50 17.69
C GLN A 747 -39.99 -23.30 18.38
N SER A 748 -40.38 -22.07 18.71
CA SER A 748 -41.59 -21.75 19.48
C SER A 748 -42.79 -21.15 18.69
N PRO A 749 -43.00 -21.42 17.38
CA PRO A 749 -44.33 -21.24 16.79
C PRO A 749 -44.84 -22.50 16.07
N ILE A 750 -45.71 -23.28 16.74
CA ILE A 750 -46.95 -23.94 16.27
C ILE A 750 -47.56 -24.61 17.51
N SER A 751 -48.41 -23.88 18.25
CA SER A 751 -49.40 -24.42 19.18
C SER A 751 -50.37 -23.30 19.53
N GLY A 752 -51.34 -23.04 18.64
CA GLY A 752 -52.32 -21.99 18.90
C GLY A 752 -53.30 -21.75 17.75
N ALA A 753 -54.16 -22.72 17.44
CA ALA A 753 -55.38 -22.47 16.69
C ALA A 753 -56.48 -23.50 17.04
N ALA A 754 -57.26 -23.22 18.10
CA ALA A 754 -58.68 -23.60 18.23
C ALA A 754 -59.32 -22.93 19.47
N SER A 755 -60.01 -21.81 19.20
CA SER A 755 -61.32 -21.32 19.65
C SER A 755 -61.91 -21.54 21.08
N PRO A 756 -62.84 -20.67 21.52
CA PRO A 756 -63.05 -20.31 22.92
C PRO A 756 -64.35 -20.85 23.55
N THR A 757 -64.33 -21.14 24.86
CA THR A 757 -65.54 -21.16 25.71
C THR A 757 -65.20 -20.90 27.19
N ILE A 758 -65.87 -19.92 27.78
CA ILE A 758 -66.05 -19.55 29.20
C ILE A 758 -67.57 -19.76 29.49
N PRO A 759 -68.12 -19.90 30.73
CA PRO A 759 -67.58 -19.67 32.10
C PRO A 759 -67.88 -20.78 33.16
N THR A 760 -67.23 -20.70 34.34
CA THR A 760 -67.86 -20.36 35.65
C THR A 760 -66.91 -20.44 36.87
N SER A 761 -66.67 -19.27 37.50
CA SER A 761 -66.68 -18.96 38.96
C SER A 761 -65.56 -19.50 39.91
N PRO A 762 -65.36 -18.94 41.13
CA PRO A 762 -64.20 -18.08 41.44
C PRO A 762 -63.41 -18.48 42.70
N GLY A 763 -62.16 -18.02 42.85
CA GLY A 763 -61.50 -18.06 44.15
C GLY A 763 -60.02 -17.70 44.18
N ALA A 764 -59.70 -16.74 45.06
CA ALA A 764 -58.40 -16.46 45.69
C ALA A 764 -57.32 -15.71 44.88
N SER A 765 -57.29 -14.39 45.14
CA SER A 765 -56.17 -13.47 45.03
C SER A 765 -54.93 -13.95 45.78
N PHE A 766 -53.73 -13.79 45.20
CA PHE A 766 -52.54 -13.27 45.91
C PHE A 766 -51.56 -12.67 44.90
N GLY A 767 -51.26 -11.38 45.07
CA GLY A 767 -50.28 -10.63 44.29
C GLY A 767 -48.85 -10.80 44.84
N GLY A 768 -47.88 -10.71 43.94
CA GLY A 768 -46.46 -10.61 44.25
C GLY A 768 -45.71 -9.96 43.09
N GLU A 769 -45.24 -8.73 43.30
CA GLU A 769 -44.35 -7.98 42.40
C GLU A 769 -42.95 -8.64 42.27
N PRO A 770 -42.18 -8.36 41.21
CA PRO A 770 -40.88 -8.97 40.96
C PRO A 770 -39.74 -8.20 41.65
N GLN A 771 -38.89 -8.90 42.40
CA GLN A 771 -37.65 -8.34 42.94
C GLN A 771 -36.46 -8.55 42.00
N SER A 772 -35.81 -7.41 41.71
CA SER A 772 -34.49 -7.20 41.12
C SER A 772 -33.36 -7.92 41.89
N LEU A 773 -32.34 -8.41 41.18
CA LEU A 773 -31.13 -8.97 41.80
C LEU A 773 -29.87 -8.53 41.04
N VAL A 774 -29.18 -7.54 41.61
CA VAL A 774 -27.82 -7.10 41.28
C VAL A 774 -26.95 -7.27 42.53
N GLY A 775 -25.81 -7.96 42.37
CA GLY A 775 -24.65 -7.92 43.27
C GLY A 775 -24.73 -8.84 44.50
N VAL A 776 -23.68 -9.44 45.05
CA VAL A 776 -22.22 -9.39 44.94
C VAL A 776 -21.72 -10.61 45.73
N ALA A 777 -20.66 -11.31 45.31
CA ALA A 777 -19.59 -11.76 46.24
C ALA A 777 -18.48 -12.54 45.52
N MET A 778 -17.28 -12.01 45.66
CA MET A 778 -15.98 -12.59 45.34
C MET A 778 -15.57 -13.68 46.34
N GLY A 779 -14.70 -14.58 45.89
CA GLY A 779 -13.56 -15.05 46.68
C GLY A 779 -13.75 -16.33 47.51
N GLY A 780 -12.98 -17.37 47.17
CA GLY A 780 -12.86 -18.57 48.01
C GLY A 780 -11.88 -19.59 47.43
N SER A 781 -10.63 -19.50 47.86
CA SER A 781 -9.51 -20.40 47.58
C SER A 781 -9.83 -21.90 47.75
N MET A 782 -9.50 -22.72 46.74
CA MET A 782 -9.47 -24.18 46.89
C MET A 782 -8.19 -24.61 47.60
N SER A 783 -8.38 -25.15 48.81
CA SER A 783 -7.37 -25.90 49.55
C SER A 783 -7.34 -27.37 49.07
N ARG A 784 -6.12 -27.89 48.94
CA ARG A 784 -5.79 -29.30 48.69
C ARG A 784 -6.23 -30.21 49.84
N ARG A 785 -6.72 -31.40 49.47
CA ARG A 785 -6.60 -32.74 50.11
C ARG A 785 -7.36 -33.67 49.16
N SER A 786 -6.88 -34.83 48.72
CA SER A 786 -5.78 -35.73 49.10
C SER A 786 -5.44 -36.56 47.87
#